data_AF-A0A1Q3W5W9-F1
#
_entry.id   AF-A0A1Q3W5W9-F1
#
_cell.length_a   1.000
_cell.length_b   1.000
_cell.length_c   1.000
_cell.angle_alpha   90.00
_cell.angle_beta   90.00
_cell.angle_gamma   90.00
#
_symmetry.space_group_name_H-M   'P 1'
#
loop_
_entity.id
_entity.type
_entity.pdbx_description
1 polymer ?
#
loop_
_entity_poly.entity_id
_entity_poly.type
_entity_poly.pdbx_seq_one_letter_code
_entity_poly.pdbx_strand_id
1 'polypeptide(L)'
;MTDTIHLGLPFIDGSQAQKHVTHNEALRILDAAIQIGVEDTTLATPPETPAAGARYLVPSGASGAWSGQTHAVACWEDGAWRFLIPKMGWCVWSTADGTQRVFDGGKWRNMPGGEGTLGAIAELGINATPDDDNRLSVCSNAALFRAIEAADDGTGDMRIQISKERADNVASVVFSDAFSGRAEFGLIGSDAFMLKVSDDGTSFTEAFVIDQASGNLTLPRGLALSGVVSPDTITADQDDYDPAGLSACSVLQLSTDAARVISGLAGGVEGRVLAVLNIGSETVTLREDDASSTAANRFAFGGDIVLGPRHAAVLRYDGTAARWFAIARSGGTGGGGSGSMTSVTAGSGLSGGTITSSGTIALADDIRRNMLLDRIYQSRQLGTQRRVINSWATGFKASTDADRGINAGASSNVDVSAAATSGYVQPSQTAPSQISQGTGTNIGTLTANGGLAAAFDGNISQPTASSAVLPSAGPGPSYIGKNYSAAPQKIAQARTWGSNDTGYMGGGLTSTLNLRAKNGSAPSSSSDGTLLGSVGPITDVDNANPQTISSNNSATAWDYVWIETVWSGSAQSVVAEVQFFNPGTINGMTLETASQTTDANVSNARVLLEFDNLGAPALNADLTAEVTCDGGTNWATAPLSVVTSYSQGGRKVVETADQACTAGTSFAARIKTANGKVVPIYGVSVTAR
;
A
#
# COMPACT_ATOMS: atom_id res chain seq x y z
N MET A 1 -13.50 -86.48 59.02
CA MET A 1 -13.80 -85.04 59.17
C MET A 1 -15.04 -84.94 60.04
N THR A 2 -15.00 -84.20 61.15
CA THR A 2 -16.13 -84.07 62.11
C THR A 2 -17.02 -82.88 61.81
N ASP A 3 -16.50 -81.85 61.13
CA ASP A 3 -17.18 -80.59 60.84
C ASP A 3 -16.93 -80.14 59.39
N THR A 4 -17.72 -79.22 58.85
CA THR A 4 -17.47 -78.59 57.54
C THR A 4 -16.24 -77.68 57.58
N ILE A 5 -15.62 -77.41 56.42
CA ILE A 5 -14.28 -76.79 56.34
C ILE A 5 -14.33 -75.28 56.61
N HIS A 6 -15.32 -74.57 56.07
CA HIS A 6 -15.35 -73.10 56.12
C HIS A 6 -16.14 -72.54 57.29
N LEU A 7 -17.31 -73.13 57.57
CA LEU A 7 -18.26 -72.68 58.57
C LEU A 7 -18.17 -73.45 59.88
N GLY A 8 -17.42 -74.57 59.91
CA GLY A 8 -17.26 -75.40 61.11
C GLY A 8 -18.56 -76.05 61.59
N LEU A 9 -19.46 -76.42 60.67
CA LEU A 9 -20.75 -77.03 60.99
C LEU A 9 -20.57 -78.51 61.30
N PRO A 10 -21.03 -79.03 62.45
CA PRO A 10 -20.79 -80.41 62.84
C PRO A 10 -21.58 -81.40 61.98
N PHE A 11 -20.91 -82.48 61.57
CA PHE A 11 -21.54 -83.60 60.88
C PHE A 11 -22.22 -84.56 61.86
N ILE A 12 -23.29 -85.20 61.39
CA ILE A 12 -23.93 -86.30 62.12
C ILE A 12 -23.09 -87.56 61.95
N ASP A 13 -22.78 -88.25 63.05
CA ASP A 13 -22.07 -89.53 63.05
C ASP A 13 -22.83 -90.65 62.30
N GLY A 14 -22.07 -91.62 61.79
CA GLY A 14 -22.60 -92.78 61.10
C GLY A 14 -23.58 -93.62 61.93
N SER A 15 -24.32 -94.51 61.27
CA SER A 15 -25.26 -95.48 61.88
C SER A 15 -26.56 -94.93 62.50
N GLN A 16 -26.90 -93.65 62.28
CA GLN A 16 -28.21 -93.06 62.60
C GLN A 16 -29.25 -93.24 61.47
N ALA A 17 -29.60 -94.47 61.11
CA ALA A 17 -30.59 -94.80 60.07
C ALA A 17 -30.38 -94.12 58.69
N GLN A 18 -29.12 -93.98 58.27
CA GLN A 18 -28.69 -93.32 57.02
C GLN A 18 -29.09 -91.84 56.84
N LYS A 19 -29.69 -91.17 57.84
CA LYS A 19 -30.01 -89.73 57.78
C LYS A 19 -28.78 -88.83 57.67
N HIS A 20 -27.64 -89.30 58.21
CA HIS A 20 -26.36 -88.62 58.12
C HIS A 20 -25.90 -88.41 56.66
N VAL A 21 -26.30 -89.28 55.73
CA VAL A 21 -25.88 -89.17 54.32
C VAL A 21 -26.45 -87.90 53.67
N THR A 22 -27.77 -87.73 53.69
CA THR A 22 -28.43 -86.58 53.04
C THR A 22 -28.23 -85.27 53.81
N HIS A 23 -28.19 -85.32 55.14
CA HIS A 23 -27.98 -84.12 55.95
C HIS A 23 -26.54 -83.59 55.84
N ASN A 24 -25.53 -84.46 55.98
CA ASN A 24 -24.14 -84.03 55.86
C ASN A 24 -23.83 -83.58 54.42
N GLU A 25 -24.54 -84.10 53.41
CA GLU A 25 -24.46 -83.57 52.04
C GLU A 25 -25.04 -82.15 51.95
N ALA A 26 -26.19 -81.89 52.57
CA ALA A 26 -26.77 -80.54 52.62
C ALA A 26 -25.86 -79.54 53.36
N LEU A 27 -25.20 -79.96 54.45
CA LEU A 27 -24.24 -79.13 55.18
C LEU A 27 -22.99 -78.82 54.34
N ARG A 28 -22.48 -79.78 53.55
CA ARG A 28 -21.39 -79.52 52.59
C ARG A 28 -21.79 -78.51 51.53
N ILE A 29 -22.98 -78.66 50.94
CA ILE A 29 -23.50 -77.68 49.97
C ILE A 29 -23.62 -76.29 50.61
N LEU A 30 -24.11 -76.21 51.85
CA LEU A 30 -24.26 -74.95 52.58
C LEU A 30 -22.91 -74.27 52.84
N ASP A 31 -21.91 -75.04 53.28
CA ASP A 31 -20.54 -74.58 53.54
C ASP A 31 -19.87 -74.00 52.28
N ALA A 32 -20.12 -74.64 51.14
CA ALA A 32 -19.59 -74.21 49.86
C ALA A 32 -20.36 -73.02 49.24
N ALA A 33 -21.66 -72.88 49.51
CA ALA A 33 -22.56 -71.92 48.84
C ALA A 33 -22.84 -70.62 49.62
N ILE A 34 -22.44 -70.50 50.89
CA ILE A 34 -22.60 -69.30 51.71
C ILE A 34 -21.25 -68.62 51.94
N GLN A 35 -21.24 -67.28 51.98
CA GLN A 35 -20.03 -66.46 52.20
C GLN A 35 -18.88 -66.94 51.31
N ILE A 36 -19.17 -67.09 50.01
CA ILE A 36 -18.32 -67.81 49.09
C ILE A 36 -17.03 -67.03 48.86
N GLY A 37 -15.92 -67.49 49.43
CA GLY A 37 -14.58 -67.03 49.12
C GLY A 37 -13.91 -68.00 48.14
N VAL A 38 -13.45 -67.50 47.00
CA VAL A 38 -12.68 -68.26 46.02
C VAL A 38 -11.24 -67.75 45.99
N GLU A 39 -10.31 -68.65 45.68
CA GLU A 39 -8.89 -68.31 45.57
C GLU A 39 -8.62 -67.54 44.27
N ASP A 40 -9.15 -68.03 43.14
CA ASP A 40 -8.96 -67.44 41.81
C ASP A 40 -10.25 -67.59 40.96
N THR A 41 -10.43 -66.68 40.00
CA THR A 41 -11.58 -66.66 39.09
C THR A 41 -11.26 -66.84 37.61
N THR A 42 -9.97 -66.96 37.28
CA THR A 42 -9.43 -66.97 35.92
C THR A 42 -8.56 -68.19 35.63
N LEU A 43 -8.13 -68.93 36.66
CA LEU A 43 -7.37 -70.16 36.50
C LEU A 43 -8.15 -71.17 35.62
N ALA A 44 -7.57 -71.57 34.49
CA ALA A 44 -8.26 -72.42 33.49
C ALA A 44 -8.01 -73.93 33.67
N THR A 45 -7.04 -74.31 34.51
CA THR A 45 -6.69 -75.71 34.77
C THR A 45 -6.68 -75.95 36.27
N PRO A 46 -7.36 -76.98 36.80
CA PRO A 46 -7.36 -77.27 38.23
C PRO A 46 -5.93 -77.45 38.76
N PRO A 47 -5.61 -76.95 39.97
CA PRO A 47 -4.35 -77.27 40.64
C PRO A 47 -4.15 -78.79 40.75
N GLU A 48 -2.90 -79.27 40.64
CA GLU A 48 -2.58 -80.69 40.79
C GLU A 48 -2.72 -81.16 42.25
N THR A 49 -2.47 -80.27 43.21
CA THR A 49 -2.55 -80.53 44.66
C THR A 49 -3.35 -79.45 45.39
N PRO A 50 -4.67 -79.33 45.14
CA PRO A 50 -5.52 -78.34 45.80
C PRO A 50 -5.68 -78.66 47.30
N ALA A 51 -5.69 -77.63 48.14
CA ALA A 51 -5.96 -77.78 49.57
C ALA A 51 -7.41 -78.23 49.80
N ALA A 52 -7.67 -78.99 50.86
CA ALA A 52 -9.05 -79.35 51.24
C ALA A 52 -9.86 -78.07 51.51
N GLY A 53 -11.02 -77.93 50.86
CA GLY A 53 -11.87 -76.74 50.90
C GLY A 53 -11.48 -75.65 49.91
N ALA A 54 -10.42 -75.82 49.10
CA ALA A 54 -10.08 -74.82 48.08
C ALA A 54 -11.26 -74.62 47.12
N ARG A 55 -11.61 -73.35 46.88
CA ARG A 55 -12.71 -72.94 46.01
C ARG A 55 -12.21 -72.07 44.87
N TYR A 56 -12.70 -72.33 43.67
CA TYR A 56 -12.36 -71.58 42.46
C TYR A 56 -13.62 -71.30 41.64
N LEU A 57 -13.61 -70.22 40.87
CA LEU A 57 -14.63 -69.98 39.86
C LEU A 57 -14.09 -70.51 38.52
N VAL A 58 -14.80 -71.45 37.92
CA VAL A 58 -14.38 -72.09 36.67
C VAL A 58 -14.58 -71.12 35.50
N PRO A 59 -13.51 -70.69 34.81
CA PRO A 59 -13.64 -69.78 33.67
C PRO A 59 -14.18 -70.51 32.42
N SER A 60 -14.61 -69.74 31.43
CA SER A 60 -14.93 -70.29 30.12
C SER A 60 -13.69 -70.90 29.47
N GLY A 61 -13.80 -72.12 28.94
CA GLY A 61 -12.69 -72.83 28.29
C GLY A 61 -11.77 -73.58 29.26
N ALA A 62 -12.22 -73.81 30.51
CA ALA A 62 -11.47 -74.61 31.46
C ALA A 62 -11.21 -76.05 30.98
N SER A 63 -10.08 -76.62 31.39
CA SER A 63 -9.59 -77.94 30.97
C SER A 63 -9.49 -78.93 32.14
N GLY A 64 -9.10 -80.17 31.84
CA GLY A 64 -8.96 -81.23 32.86
C GLY A 64 -10.27 -81.52 33.58
N ALA A 65 -10.21 -81.68 34.91
CA ALA A 65 -11.39 -81.97 35.73
C ALA A 65 -12.45 -80.85 35.74
N TRP A 66 -12.10 -79.64 35.29
CA TRP A 66 -13.01 -78.49 35.20
C TRP A 66 -13.72 -78.38 33.84
N SER A 67 -13.41 -79.26 32.89
CA SER A 67 -14.02 -79.26 31.55
C SER A 67 -15.54 -79.41 31.63
N GLY A 68 -16.27 -78.48 31.00
CA GLY A 68 -17.73 -78.46 30.94
C GLY A 68 -18.42 -77.82 32.16
N GLN A 69 -17.67 -77.30 33.14
CA GLN A 69 -18.20 -76.72 34.38
C GLN A 69 -18.14 -75.19 34.40
N THR A 70 -18.22 -74.55 33.23
CA THR A 70 -18.11 -73.09 33.08
C THR A 70 -19.01 -72.33 34.04
N HIS A 71 -18.46 -71.32 34.70
CA HIS A 71 -19.10 -70.45 35.71
C HIS A 71 -19.47 -71.13 37.04
N ALA A 72 -19.30 -72.44 37.19
CA ALA A 72 -19.53 -73.12 38.46
C ALA A 72 -18.50 -72.69 39.52
N VAL A 73 -18.89 -72.78 40.79
CA VAL A 73 -17.96 -72.75 41.91
C VAL A 73 -17.43 -74.17 42.10
N ALA A 74 -16.15 -74.38 41.80
CA ALA A 74 -15.46 -75.65 41.99
C ALA A 74 -14.90 -75.71 43.42
N CYS A 75 -15.25 -76.74 44.18
CA CYS A 75 -14.81 -76.98 45.54
C CYS A 75 -14.03 -78.30 45.63
N TRP A 76 -12.84 -78.30 46.22
CA TRP A 76 -12.07 -79.52 46.45
C TRP A 76 -12.39 -80.15 47.80
N GLU A 77 -13.08 -81.29 47.81
CA GLU A 77 -13.52 -81.98 49.03
C GLU A 77 -13.42 -83.50 48.86
N ASP A 78 -13.06 -84.20 49.93
CA ASP A 78 -12.97 -85.68 49.97
C ASP A 78 -12.14 -86.29 48.81
N GLY A 79 -11.13 -85.55 48.32
CA GLY A 79 -10.25 -85.98 47.23
C GLY A 79 -10.84 -85.84 45.82
N ALA A 80 -11.94 -85.11 45.65
CA ALA A 80 -12.58 -84.86 44.35
C ALA A 80 -13.08 -83.41 44.21
N TRP A 81 -13.27 -82.98 42.95
CA TRP A 81 -13.91 -81.71 42.63
C TRP A 81 -15.43 -81.85 42.67
N ARG A 82 -16.10 -80.97 43.42
CA ARG A 82 -17.55 -80.75 43.37
C ARG A 82 -17.85 -79.40 42.72
N PHE A 83 -18.96 -79.31 42.00
CA PHE A 83 -19.32 -78.10 41.26
C PHE A 83 -20.70 -77.60 41.68
N LEU A 84 -20.77 -76.34 42.10
CA LEU A 84 -22.02 -75.65 42.38
C LEU A 84 -22.39 -74.73 41.22
N ILE A 85 -23.58 -74.94 40.65
CA ILE A 85 -24.12 -74.09 39.59
C ILE A 85 -24.67 -72.81 40.24
N PRO A 86 -24.15 -71.62 39.90
CA PRO A 86 -24.61 -70.37 40.52
C PRO A 86 -26.01 -69.99 40.05
N LYS A 87 -26.73 -69.24 40.90
CA LYS A 87 -27.99 -68.59 40.54
C LYS A 87 -27.78 -67.08 40.46
N MET A 88 -28.61 -66.41 39.66
CA MET A 88 -28.58 -64.95 39.56
C MET A 88 -28.62 -64.30 40.95
N GLY A 89 -27.72 -63.35 41.21
CA GLY A 89 -27.56 -62.67 42.50
C GLY A 89 -26.57 -63.32 43.46
N TRP A 90 -26.03 -64.51 43.15
CA TRP A 90 -24.96 -65.10 43.95
C TRP A 90 -23.74 -64.18 43.99
N CYS A 91 -23.12 -64.06 45.16
CA CYS A 91 -21.95 -63.24 45.40
C CYS A 91 -20.74 -64.11 45.76
N VAL A 92 -19.58 -63.81 45.19
CA VAL A 92 -18.29 -64.42 45.57
C VAL A 92 -17.27 -63.34 45.87
N TRP A 93 -16.39 -63.58 46.83
CA TRP A 93 -15.18 -62.80 47.05
C TRP A 93 -13.99 -63.53 46.40
N SER A 94 -13.28 -62.85 45.51
CA SER A 94 -12.05 -63.39 44.89
C SER A 94 -10.83 -62.93 45.68
N THR A 95 -10.08 -63.87 46.23
CA THR A 95 -8.86 -63.58 46.99
C THR A 95 -7.75 -63.06 46.09
N ALA A 96 -7.58 -63.65 44.89
CA ALA A 96 -6.62 -63.19 43.90
C ALA A 96 -6.91 -61.77 43.40
N ASP A 97 -8.18 -61.41 43.24
CA ASP A 97 -8.57 -60.10 42.67
C ASP A 97 -8.86 -59.03 43.75
N GLY A 98 -9.02 -59.41 45.02
CA GLY A 98 -9.44 -58.48 46.09
C GLY A 98 -10.80 -57.83 45.85
N THR A 99 -11.71 -58.50 45.14
CA THR A 99 -13.00 -57.91 44.71
C THR A 99 -14.18 -58.85 44.87
N GLN A 100 -15.36 -58.27 45.06
CA GLN A 100 -16.62 -58.98 45.05
C GLN A 100 -17.18 -59.09 43.63
N ARG A 101 -17.65 -60.28 43.27
CA ARG A 101 -18.35 -60.55 42.00
C ARG A 101 -19.77 -61.04 42.24
N VAL A 102 -20.69 -60.67 41.36
CA VAL A 102 -22.10 -61.09 41.36
C VAL A 102 -22.41 -61.85 40.08
N PHE A 103 -23.09 -62.99 40.19
CA PHE A 103 -23.57 -63.73 39.03
C PHE A 103 -24.82 -63.06 38.46
N ASP A 104 -24.77 -62.64 37.20
CA ASP A 104 -25.84 -61.88 36.54
C ASP A 104 -26.93 -62.78 35.91
N GLY A 105 -26.80 -64.10 36.03
CA GLY A 105 -27.64 -65.10 35.37
C GLY A 105 -27.00 -65.79 34.16
N GLY A 106 -25.92 -65.24 33.61
CA GLY A 106 -25.11 -65.81 32.53
C GLY A 106 -23.61 -65.82 32.80
N LYS A 107 -23.06 -64.82 33.50
CA LYS A 107 -21.65 -64.72 33.86
C LYS A 107 -21.45 -64.00 35.20
N TRP A 108 -20.25 -64.09 35.75
CA TRP A 108 -19.85 -63.34 36.94
C TRP A 108 -19.36 -61.94 36.54
N ARG A 109 -19.89 -60.90 37.18
CA ARG A 109 -19.51 -59.49 36.99
C ARG A 109 -18.93 -58.91 38.27
N ASN A 110 -17.97 -58.01 38.15
CA ASN A 110 -17.48 -57.24 39.29
C ASN A 110 -18.57 -56.27 39.78
N MET A 111 -18.70 -56.08 41.10
CA MET A 111 -19.56 -55.03 41.64
C MET A 111 -18.92 -53.66 41.48
N PRO A 112 -19.65 -52.63 41.01
CA PRO A 112 -19.19 -51.25 41.06
C PRO A 112 -18.92 -50.84 42.51
N GLY A 113 -17.69 -50.41 42.83
CA GLY A 113 -17.33 -49.86 44.14
C GLY A 113 -16.81 -50.85 45.20
N GLY A 114 -16.64 -52.15 44.88
CA GLY A 114 -15.94 -53.08 45.78
C GLY A 114 -14.44 -53.06 45.51
N GLU A 115 -13.67 -52.31 46.32
CA GLU A 115 -12.19 -52.16 46.36
C GLU A 115 -11.40 -52.10 45.04
N GLY A 116 -12.08 -51.97 43.90
CA GLY A 116 -11.53 -51.56 42.62
C GLY A 116 -12.01 -50.16 42.32
N THR A 117 -11.07 -49.27 41.99
CA THR A 117 -11.31 -47.94 41.42
C THR A 117 -12.59 -47.91 40.58
N LEU A 118 -13.53 -47.01 40.92
CA LEU A 118 -14.56 -46.61 39.97
C LEU A 118 -13.81 -46.05 38.76
N GLY A 119 -13.72 -46.84 37.69
CA GLY A 119 -13.06 -46.45 36.44
C GLY A 119 -13.88 -45.39 35.71
N ALA A 120 -14.01 -45.54 34.38
CA ALA A 120 -14.89 -44.67 33.61
C ALA A 120 -16.37 -44.90 34.02
N ILE A 121 -16.93 -43.98 34.78
CA ILE A 121 -18.37 -43.91 35.05
C ILE A 121 -19.04 -43.33 33.80
N ALA A 122 -19.99 -44.07 33.22
CA ALA A 122 -20.65 -43.64 32.01
C ALA A 122 -21.53 -42.40 32.25
N GLU A 123 -22.30 -42.40 33.33
CA GLU A 123 -23.22 -41.33 33.71
C GLU A 123 -23.30 -41.24 35.24
N LEU A 124 -23.38 -40.03 35.78
CA LEU A 124 -23.51 -39.76 37.21
C LEU A 124 -24.51 -38.63 37.46
N GLY A 125 -25.59 -38.94 38.18
CA GLY A 125 -26.61 -37.99 38.61
C GLY A 125 -26.62 -37.78 40.11
N ILE A 126 -26.69 -36.52 40.56
CA ILE A 126 -26.95 -36.14 41.96
C ILE A 126 -28.31 -35.46 42.02
N ASN A 127 -29.33 -36.15 42.55
CA ASN A 127 -30.74 -35.71 42.53
C ASN A 127 -31.28 -35.34 41.13
N ALA A 128 -30.63 -35.83 40.08
CA ALA A 128 -30.98 -35.59 38.69
C ALA A 128 -30.75 -36.89 37.89
N THR A 129 -31.49 -37.07 36.82
CA THR A 129 -31.23 -38.13 35.84
C THR A 129 -30.23 -37.59 34.81
N PRO A 130 -29.02 -38.15 34.70
CA PRO A 130 -28.09 -37.79 33.62
C PRO A 130 -28.60 -38.32 32.27
N ASP A 131 -28.05 -37.77 31.19
CA ASP A 131 -28.34 -38.20 29.81
C ASP A 131 -27.07 -38.16 28.95
N ASP A 132 -27.19 -38.53 27.67
CA ASP A 132 -26.05 -38.62 26.73
C ASP A 132 -25.32 -37.27 26.54
N ASP A 133 -26.03 -36.15 26.72
CA ASP A 133 -25.48 -34.80 26.61
C ASP A 133 -24.89 -34.31 27.96
N ASN A 134 -25.60 -34.59 29.05
CA ASN A 134 -25.31 -34.17 30.43
C ASN A 134 -24.94 -35.39 31.30
N ARG A 135 -23.84 -36.04 30.93
CA ARG A 135 -23.36 -37.26 31.59
C ARG A 135 -23.00 -37.08 33.07
N LEU A 136 -22.71 -35.84 33.49
CA LEU A 136 -22.68 -35.43 34.89
C LEU A 136 -23.79 -34.41 35.12
N SER A 137 -24.80 -34.76 35.91
CA SER A 137 -25.95 -33.90 36.20
C SER A 137 -26.14 -33.71 37.70
N VAL A 138 -26.27 -32.46 38.15
CA VAL A 138 -26.35 -32.11 39.59
C VAL A 138 -27.52 -31.18 39.83
N CYS A 139 -28.52 -31.65 40.58
CA CYS A 139 -29.63 -30.86 41.11
C CYS A 139 -29.41 -30.61 42.61
N SER A 140 -28.81 -29.47 42.95
CA SER A 140 -28.44 -29.12 44.32
C SER A 140 -28.50 -27.61 44.54
N ASN A 141 -28.61 -27.17 45.80
CA ASN A 141 -28.44 -25.77 46.18
C ASN A 141 -26.99 -25.28 46.02
N ALA A 142 -26.01 -26.20 46.09
CA ALA A 142 -24.59 -25.90 45.90
C ALA A 142 -23.81 -27.14 45.43
N ALA A 143 -22.75 -26.92 44.67
CA ALA A 143 -21.75 -27.92 44.30
C ALA A 143 -20.36 -27.38 44.67
N LEU A 144 -19.68 -28.05 45.59
CA LEU A 144 -18.34 -27.65 46.03
C LEU A 144 -17.28 -28.46 45.29
N PHE A 145 -16.45 -27.76 44.55
CA PHE A 145 -15.18 -28.29 44.07
C PHE A 145 -14.06 -27.62 44.85
N ARG A 146 -13.25 -28.41 45.55
CA ARG A 146 -12.17 -27.90 46.40
C ARG A 146 -10.90 -28.70 46.21
N ALA A 147 -9.77 -28.03 46.41
CA ALA A 147 -8.47 -28.68 46.40
C ALA A 147 -8.34 -29.61 47.61
N ILE A 148 -7.50 -30.63 47.44
CA ILE A 148 -6.92 -31.33 48.58
C ILE A 148 -5.91 -30.37 49.22
N GLU A 149 -6.02 -30.18 50.53
CA GLU A 149 -5.13 -29.27 51.26
C GLU A 149 -3.72 -29.84 51.32
N ALA A 150 -2.71 -28.96 51.44
CA ALA A 150 -1.33 -29.40 51.60
C ALA A 150 -1.08 -30.25 52.85
N ALA A 151 -1.93 -30.10 53.88
CA ALA A 151 -1.90 -30.95 55.08
C ALA A 151 -2.35 -32.40 54.82
N ASP A 152 -3.12 -32.61 53.74
CA ASP A 152 -3.65 -33.91 53.31
C ASP A 152 -2.94 -34.38 52.02
N ASP A 153 -1.66 -34.06 51.86
CA ASP A 153 -0.81 -34.38 50.70
C ASP A 153 -1.28 -33.81 49.34
N GLY A 154 -2.16 -32.80 49.37
CA GLY A 154 -2.63 -32.09 48.18
C GLY A 154 -1.70 -30.95 47.74
N THR A 155 -1.91 -30.44 46.52
CA THR A 155 -1.21 -29.23 46.06
C THR A 155 -1.84 -27.94 46.58
N GLY A 156 -3.03 -28.01 47.19
CA GLY A 156 -3.86 -26.83 47.47
C GLY A 156 -4.49 -26.19 46.23
N ASP A 157 -4.20 -26.71 45.03
CA ASP A 157 -4.77 -26.22 43.77
C ASP A 157 -5.99 -27.04 43.35
N MET A 158 -7.01 -26.36 42.84
CA MET A 158 -8.15 -26.98 42.18
C MET A 158 -8.28 -26.43 40.76
N ARG A 159 -8.52 -27.31 39.78
CA ARG A 159 -8.65 -26.95 38.37
C ARG A 159 -9.88 -27.61 37.76
N ILE A 160 -10.70 -26.83 37.06
CA ILE A 160 -11.69 -27.32 36.09
C ILE A 160 -11.13 -26.98 34.72
N GLN A 161 -10.92 -28.00 33.88
CA GLN A 161 -10.46 -27.81 32.51
C GLN A 161 -11.61 -28.10 31.55
N ILE A 162 -11.96 -27.11 30.72
CA ILE A 162 -12.95 -27.23 29.65
C ILE A 162 -12.18 -27.05 28.33
N SER A 163 -12.19 -28.06 27.47
CA SER A 163 -11.43 -28.09 26.22
C SER A 163 -12.35 -28.36 25.04
N LYS A 164 -11.99 -27.82 23.88
CA LYS A 164 -12.69 -28.02 22.59
C LYS A 164 -11.73 -28.62 21.57
N GLU A 165 -12.25 -29.31 20.55
CA GLU A 165 -11.45 -29.96 19.50
C GLU A 165 -10.81 -28.95 18.54
N ARG A 166 -11.56 -27.89 18.18
CA ARG A 166 -11.17 -26.89 17.18
C ARG A 166 -11.57 -25.48 17.59
N ALA A 167 -11.00 -24.49 16.91
CA ALA A 167 -11.21 -23.08 17.22
C ALA A 167 -12.69 -22.65 17.09
N ASP A 168 -13.42 -23.20 16.12
CA ASP A 168 -14.83 -22.92 15.83
C ASP A 168 -15.82 -23.62 16.77
N ASN A 169 -15.35 -24.55 17.61
CA ASN A 169 -16.17 -25.17 18.63
C ASN A 169 -16.34 -24.27 19.87
N VAL A 170 -17.12 -24.75 20.83
CA VAL A 170 -17.44 -24.06 22.08
C VAL A 170 -16.87 -24.82 23.27
N ALA A 171 -16.16 -24.12 24.14
CA ALA A 171 -15.78 -24.56 25.48
C ALA A 171 -16.15 -23.45 26.46
N SER A 172 -17.25 -23.60 27.19
CA SER A 172 -17.87 -22.50 27.94
C SER A 172 -18.57 -22.95 29.22
N VAL A 173 -18.95 -21.96 30.03
CA VAL A 173 -19.88 -22.09 31.14
C VAL A 173 -21.11 -21.23 30.82
N VAL A 174 -22.30 -21.83 30.91
CA VAL A 174 -23.58 -21.18 30.64
C VAL A 174 -24.33 -20.94 31.95
N PHE A 175 -24.81 -19.71 32.14
CA PHE A 175 -25.72 -19.33 33.21
C PHE A 175 -27.13 -19.20 32.61
N SER A 176 -28.11 -19.87 33.22
CA SER A 176 -29.48 -19.90 32.72
C SER A 176 -30.51 -19.64 33.82
N ASP A 177 -31.67 -19.17 33.40
CA ASP A 177 -32.88 -19.07 34.21
C ASP A 177 -33.97 -19.92 33.56
N ALA A 178 -34.51 -20.89 34.30
CA ALA A 178 -35.45 -21.89 33.78
C ALA A 178 -34.98 -22.55 32.47
N PHE A 179 -33.70 -22.93 32.39
CA PHE A 179 -33.05 -23.49 31.20
C PHE A 179 -32.96 -22.55 29.98
N SER A 180 -33.29 -21.27 30.13
CA SER A 180 -33.07 -20.22 29.14
C SER A 180 -31.75 -19.52 29.43
N GLY A 181 -30.81 -19.52 28.47
CA GLY A 181 -29.50 -18.90 28.65
C GLY A 181 -29.58 -17.39 28.94
N ARG A 182 -28.71 -16.89 29.82
CA ARG A 182 -28.63 -15.46 30.17
C ARG A 182 -27.23 -14.91 30.01
N ALA A 183 -26.22 -15.73 30.31
CA ALA A 183 -24.83 -15.39 30.09
C ALA A 183 -24.04 -16.65 29.74
N GLU A 184 -23.01 -16.50 28.92
CA GLU A 184 -22.08 -17.56 28.57
C GLU A 184 -20.67 -16.97 28.49
N PHE A 185 -19.71 -17.58 29.18
CA PHE A 185 -18.30 -17.22 29.03
C PHE A 185 -17.44 -18.42 28.63
N GLY A 186 -16.38 -18.17 27.87
CA GLY A 186 -15.42 -19.19 27.47
C GLY A 186 -14.81 -18.94 26.10
N LEU A 187 -14.40 -20.02 25.44
CA LEU A 187 -13.90 -20.04 24.07
C LEU A 187 -15.06 -20.39 23.13
N ILE A 188 -15.76 -19.38 22.61
CA ILE A 188 -17.05 -19.55 21.95
C ILE A 188 -16.92 -19.25 20.45
N GLY A 189 -16.73 -20.28 19.63
CA GLY A 189 -16.55 -20.12 18.17
C GLY A 189 -15.25 -19.40 17.78
N SER A 190 -14.32 -19.25 18.73
CA SER A 190 -13.00 -18.65 18.58
C SER A 190 -12.11 -19.08 19.75
N ASP A 191 -10.79 -18.95 19.60
CA ASP A 191 -9.81 -19.15 20.69
C ASP A 191 -9.68 -17.93 21.63
N ALA A 192 -10.37 -16.83 21.31
CA ALA A 192 -10.46 -15.67 22.19
C ALA A 192 -11.42 -15.97 23.35
N PHE A 193 -11.02 -15.62 24.57
CA PHE A 193 -11.91 -15.68 25.72
C PHE A 193 -12.94 -14.55 25.64
N MET A 194 -14.22 -14.87 25.78
CA MET A 194 -15.29 -13.90 25.66
C MET A 194 -16.42 -14.14 26.64
N LEU A 195 -17.22 -13.10 26.87
CA LEU A 195 -18.49 -13.15 27.57
C LEU A 195 -19.60 -12.68 26.62
N LYS A 196 -20.66 -13.48 26.51
CA LYS A 196 -21.90 -13.13 25.83
C LYS A 196 -23.05 -13.09 26.83
N VAL A 197 -24.01 -12.21 26.59
CA VAL A 197 -25.23 -12.07 27.41
C VAL A 197 -26.46 -12.07 26.51
N SER A 198 -27.59 -12.54 27.05
CA SER A 198 -28.85 -12.62 26.33
C SER A 198 -30.02 -12.25 27.26
N ASP A 199 -30.95 -11.44 26.76
CA ASP A 199 -32.19 -11.08 27.45
C ASP A 199 -33.32 -12.08 27.16
N ASP A 200 -33.34 -12.69 25.98
CA ASP A 200 -34.37 -13.64 25.52
C ASP A 200 -33.93 -15.13 25.59
N GLY A 201 -32.63 -15.38 25.80
CA GLY A 201 -32.01 -16.71 25.83
C GLY A 201 -31.82 -17.39 24.48
N THR A 202 -32.02 -16.65 23.38
CA THR A 202 -31.80 -17.11 22.01
C THR A 202 -30.81 -16.22 21.26
N SER A 203 -30.91 -14.90 21.45
CA SER A 203 -30.08 -13.87 20.85
C SER A 203 -29.00 -13.46 21.84
N PHE A 204 -27.75 -13.81 21.52
CA PHE A 204 -26.61 -13.48 22.37
C PHE A 204 -25.85 -12.27 21.83
N THR A 205 -25.58 -11.33 22.73
CA THR A 205 -24.75 -10.16 22.49
C THR A 205 -23.38 -10.34 23.14
N GLU A 206 -22.31 -10.14 22.37
CA GLU A 206 -20.95 -10.10 22.91
C GLU A 206 -20.75 -8.88 23.81
N ALA A 207 -20.51 -9.13 25.10
CA ALA A 207 -20.27 -8.11 26.10
C ALA A 207 -18.80 -7.66 26.06
N PHE A 208 -17.87 -8.62 26.02
CA PHE A 208 -16.45 -8.35 25.80
C PHE A 208 -15.74 -9.54 25.15
N VAL A 209 -14.58 -9.26 24.54
CA VAL A 209 -13.67 -10.26 23.97
C VAL A 209 -12.24 -9.90 24.36
N ILE A 210 -11.46 -10.86 24.84
CA ILE A 210 -10.03 -10.68 25.16
C ILE A 210 -9.21 -11.28 24.03
N ASP A 211 -8.41 -10.45 23.36
CA ASP A 211 -7.48 -10.91 22.34
C ASP A 211 -6.38 -11.78 22.97
N GLN A 212 -6.25 -13.01 22.48
CA GLN A 212 -5.33 -14.00 23.05
C GLN A 212 -3.84 -13.65 22.87
N ALA A 213 -3.50 -12.81 21.89
CA ALA A 213 -2.10 -12.45 21.60
C ALA A 213 -1.63 -11.25 22.42
N SER A 214 -2.48 -10.24 22.59
CA SER A 214 -2.17 -8.97 23.26
C SER A 214 -2.71 -8.88 24.69
N GLY A 215 -3.70 -9.69 25.07
CA GLY A 215 -4.43 -9.57 26.33
C GLY A 215 -5.41 -8.38 26.35
N ASN A 216 -5.62 -7.69 25.23
CA ASN A 216 -6.47 -6.52 25.16
C ASN A 216 -7.95 -6.87 25.26
N LEU A 217 -8.67 -6.14 26.11
CA LEU A 217 -10.12 -6.21 26.22
C LEU A 217 -10.79 -5.35 25.14
N THR A 218 -11.57 -5.98 24.28
CA THR A 218 -12.47 -5.32 23.34
C THR A 218 -13.88 -5.29 23.92
N LEU A 219 -14.57 -4.15 23.82
CA LEU A 219 -15.97 -3.96 24.22
C LEU A 219 -16.84 -3.74 22.97
N PRO A 220 -17.43 -4.79 22.37
CA PRO A 220 -18.16 -4.71 21.09
C PRO A 220 -19.40 -3.80 21.10
N ARG A 221 -19.87 -3.40 22.28
CA ARG A 221 -21.02 -2.50 22.46
C ARG A 221 -20.64 -1.15 23.10
N GLY A 222 -19.36 -0.90 23.36
CA GLY A 222 -18.83 0.34 23.93
C GLY A 222 -18.61 0.34 25.44
N LEU A 223 -18.03 1.44 25.95
CA LEU A 223 -17.78 1.69 27.37
C LEU A 223 -18.76 2.76 27.90
N ALA A 224 -19.54 2.43 28.93
CA ALA A 224 -20.40 3.38 29.62
C ALA A 224 -19.73 3.89 30.91
N LEU A 225 -19.61 5.23 31.06
CA LEU A 225 -19.06 5.87 32.26
C LEU A 225 -20.21 6.31 33.19
N SER A 226 -20.79 5.37 33.94
CA SER A 226 -22.02 5.59 34.72
C SER A 226 -21.81 6.15 36.13
N GLY A 227 -20.58 6.15 36.65
CA GLY A 227 -20.24 6.75 37.94
C GLY A 227 -20.19 8.27 37.83
N VAL A 228 -21.34 8.93 37.79
CA VAL A 228 -21.46 10.40 37.67
C VAL A 228 -21.56 11.03 39.05
N VAL A 229 -20.69 12.01 39.32
CA VAL A 229 -20.74 12.88 40.50
C VAL A 229 -20.90 14.32 40.02
N SER A 230 -21.90 15.01 40.56
CA SER A 230 -22.21 16.42 40.25
C SER A 230 -22.26 17.21 41.57
N PRO A 231 -21.11 17.71 42.06
CA PRO A 231 -21.06 18.44 43.34
C PRO A 231 -21.80 19.78 43.27
N ASP A 232 -21.96 20.41 44.43
CA ASP A 232 -22.50 21.77 44.52
C ASP A 232 -21.65 22.78 43.74
N THR A 233 -22.25 23.93 43.40
CA THR A 233 -21.55 24.98 42.63
C THR A 233 -20.34 25.49 43.40
N ILE A 234 -19.17 25.49 42.75
CA ILE A 234 -17.93 25.99 43.30
C ILE A 234 -17.98 27.53 43.32
N THR A 235 -17.76 28.12 44.50
CA THR A 235 -17.89 29.56 44.77
C THR A 235 -16.58 30.27 45.08
N ALA A 236 -15.46 29.55 45.06
CA ALA A 236 -14.11 30.06 45.21
C ALA A 236 -13.13 29.12 44.49
N ASP A 237 -11.93 29.61 44.14
CA ASP A 237 -10.88 28.76 43.59
C ASP A 237 -10.58 27.60 44.55
N GLN A 238 -10.28 26.42 44.00
CA GLN A 238 -10.13 25.19 44.76
C GLN A 238 -8.72 24.63 44.62
N ASP A 239 -8.15 24.27 45.77
CA ASP A 239 -6.92 23.47 45.88
C ASP A 239 -7.28 22.07 46.37
N ASP A 240 -6.58 21.05 45.86
CA ASP A 240 -6.78 19.64 46.22
C ASP A 240 -8.26 19.21 46.19
N TYR A 241 -8.99 19.61 45.15
CA TYR A 241 -10.45 19.47 45.10
C TYR A 241 -10.90 18.00 45.30
N ASP A 242 -11.73 17.76 46.31
CA ASP A 242 -12.18 16.42 46.72
C ASP A 242 -13.68 16.42 47.09
N PRO A 243 -14.59 16.53 46.11
CA PRO A 243 -16.02 16.44 46.39
C PRO A 243 -16.41 15.01 46.79
N ALA A 244 -17.50 14.89 47.55
CA ALA A 244 -18.00 13.59 47.99
C ALA A 244 -18.26 12.64 46.81
N GLY A 245 -17.74 11.41 46.91
CA GLY A 245 -17.87 10.39 45.87
C GLY A 245 -16.84 10.49 44.74
N LEU A 246 -15.92 11.47 44.78
CA LEU A 246 -14.89 11.64 43.77
C LEU A 246 -14.12 10.33 43.53
N SER A 247 -13.69 9.62 44.58
CA SER A 247 -12.84 8.43 44.45
C SER A 247 -13.44 7.27 43.63
N ALA A 248 -14.77 7.18 43.52
CA ALA A 248 -15.48 6.12 42.81
C ALA A 248 -16.06 6.56 41.45
N CYS A 249 -16.02 7.86 41.13
CA CYS A 249 -16.64 8.37 39.92
C CYS A 249 -15.75 8.18 38.67
N SER A 250 -16.40 8.01 37.53
CA SER A 250 -15.82 8.02 36.19
C SER A 250 -16.11 9.34 35.45
N VAL A 251 -17.11 10.09 35.93
CA VAL A 251 -17.53 11.39 35.39
C VAL A 251 -17.72 12.36 36.55
N LEU A 252 -16.99 13.47 36.53
CA LEU A 252 -17.13 14.59 37.45
C LEU A 252 -17.74 15.77 36.69
N GLN A 253 -18.93 16.21 37.09
CA GLN A 253 -19.61 17.37 36.52
C GLN A 253 -19.43 18.58 37.42
N LEU A 254 -18.83 19.64 36.89
CA LEU A 254 -18.50 20.87 37.60
C LEU A 254 -19.44 21.99 37.20
N SER A 255 -19.80 22.83 38.16
CA SER A 255 -20.48 24.10 37.96
C SER A 255 -19.80 25.16 38.83
N THR A 256 -19.63 26.37 38.31
CA THR A 256 -18.99 27.48 39.02
C THR A 256 -19.83 28.74 38.90
N ASP A 257 -19.75 29.62 39.89
CA ASP A 257 -20.51 30.88 39.95
C ASP A 257 -19.82 32.07 39.24
N ALA A 258 -18.54 31.92 38.93
CA ALA A 258 -17.70 32.83 38.15
C ALA A 258 -16.62 32.02 37.42
N ALA A 259 -15.72 32.69 36.70
CA ALA A 259 -14.49 32.05 36.24
C ALA A 259 -13.66 31.60 37.47
N ARG A 260 -13.48 30.29 37.64
CA ARG A 260 -12.76 29.71 38.79
C ARG A 260 -11.59 28.84 38.36
N VAL A 261 -10.63 28.70 39.26
CA VAL A 261 -9.46 27.84 39.11
C VAL A 261 -9.58 26.62 40.01
N ILE A 262 -9.20 25.45 39.48
CA ILE A 262 -8.93 24.25 40.25
C ILE A 262 -7.45 23.91 40.03
N SER A 263 -6.66 23.95 41.10
CA SER A 263 -5.19 23.77 41.04
C SER A 263 -4.76 22.30 41.14
N GLY A 264 -5.67 21.42 41.58
CA GLY A 264 -5.46 19.99 41.71
C GLY A 264 -6.72 19.24 42.09
N LEU A 265 -6.70 17.92 41.90
CA LEU A 265 -7.81 17.01 42.15
C LEU A 265 -7.34 15.80 42.96
N ALA A 266 -8.05 15.48 44.04
CA ALA A 266 -7.71 14.35 44.92
C ALA A 266 -8.05 12.97 44.32
N GLY A 267 -7.73 11.90 45.06
CA GLY A 267 -8.16 10.54 44.73
C GLY A 267 -7.48 9.91 43.52
N GLY A 268 -6.27 10.36 43.17
CA GLY A 268 -5.44 9.76 42.13
C GLY A 268 -4.98 8.34 42.49
N VAL A 269 -5.18 7.39 41.58
CA VAL A 269 -4.69 6.01 41.67
C VAL A 269 -4.17 5.62 40.29
N GLU A 270 -3.04 4.90 40.21
CA GLU A 270 -2.41 4.54 38.92
C GLU A 270 -3.43 4.02 37.90
N GLY A 271 -3.41 4.61 36.71
CA GLY A 271 -4.25 4.20 35.59
C GLY A 271 -5.70 4.66 35.65
N ARG A 272 -6.13 5.33 36.73
CA ARG A 272 -7.49 5.83 36.86
C ARG A 272 -7.83 6.85 35.77
N VAL A 273 -8.94 6.63 35.07
CA VAL A 273 -9.48 7.55 34.05
C VAL A 273 -10.70 8.28 34.59
N LEU A 274 -10.73 9.60 34.44
CA LEU A 274 -11.82 10.46 34.89
C LEU A 274 -12.20 11.48 33.82
N ALA A 275 -13.47 11.54 33.44
CA ALA A 275 -13.99 12.62 32.60
C ALA A 275 -14.45 13.79 33.47
N VAL A 276 -13.83 14.96 33.33
CA VAL A 276 -14.21 16.20 34.02
C VAL A 276 -14.96 17.08 33.03
N LEU A 277 -16.22 17.39 33.33
CA LEU A 277 -17.14 18.13 32.47
C LEU A 277 -17.55 19.43 33.14
N ASN A 278 -17.54 20.54 32.41
CA ASN A 278 -18.16 21.79 32.86
C ASN A 278 -19.62 21.84 32.39
N ILE A 279 -20.55 21.72 33.32
CA ILE A 279 -22.00 21.80 33.07
C ILE A 279 -22.57 23.20 33.35
N GLY A 280 -21.79 24.10 33.95
CA GLY A 280 -22.17 25.46 34.29
C GLY A 280 -22.07 26.45 33.11
N SER A 281 -22.40 27.72 33.37
CA SER A 281 -22.30 28.82 32.40
C SER A 281 -20.95 29.56 32.44
N GLU A 282 -20.18 29.37 33.50
CA GLU A 282 -18.91 30.05 33.72
C GLU A 282 -17.72 29.15 33.36
N THR A 283 -16.52 29.71 33.32
CA THR A 283 -15.31 28.98 32.90
C THR A 283 -14.61 28.31 34.09
N VAL A 284 -14.16 27.07 33.90
CA VAL A 284 -13.32 26.36 34.88
C VAL A 284 -11.92 26.18 34.32
N THR A 285 -10.92 26.72 34.99
CA THR A 285 -9.51 26.54 34.63
C THR A 285 -8.90 25.45 35.49
N LEU A 286 -8.50 24.34 34.88
CA LEU A 286 -7.64 23.34 35.51
C LEU A 286 -6.19 23.79 35.34
N ARG A 287 -5.58 24.27 36.42
CA ARG A 287 -4.28 24.93 36.40
C ARG A 287 -3.13 23.93 36.36
N GLU A 288 -2.16 24.14 35.48
CA GLU A 288 -0.97 23.29 35.38
C GLU A 288 -0.04 23.46 36.60
N ASP A 289 0.39 22.32 37.17
CA ASP A 289 1.45 22.13 38.19
C ASP A 289 1.52 23.22 39.27
N ASP A 290 0.35 23.69 39.72
CA ASP A 290 0.27 24.80 40.65
C ASP A 290 0.61 24.38 42.08
N ALA A 291 1.52 25.12 42.71
CA ALA A 291 2.04 24.81 44.02
C ALA A 291 1.00 24.85 45.16
N SER A 292 -0.16 25.44 44.92
CA SER A 292 -1.27 25.56 45.88
C SER A 292 -1.90 24.20 46.22
N SER A 293 -1.87 23.23 45.29
CA SER A 293 -2.27 21.84 45.55
C SER A 293 -1.08 20.96 45.96
N THR A 294 -1.36 19.86 46.67
CA THR A 294 -0.35 18.86 47.04
C THR A 294 0.30 18.16 45.84
N ALA A 295 1.53 17.68 46.02
CA ALA A 295 2.30 17.01 44.97
C ALA A 295 1.65 15.73 44.40
N ALA A 296 0.62 15.15 45.04
CA ALA A 296 -0.09 14.00 44.49
C ALA A 296 -1.33 14.39 43.66
N ASN A 297 -1.83 15.62 43.78
CA ASN A 297 -3.12 16.02 43.22
C ASN A 297 -3.01 16.98 42.04
N ARG A 298 -1.84 17.56 41.77
CA ARG A 298 -1.71 18.53 40.66
C ARG A 298 -1.84 17.88 39.29
N PHE A 299 -2.13 18.76 38.34
CA PHE A 299 -2.20 18.48 36.93
C PHE A 299 -0.82 18.64 36.24
N ALA A 300 -0.52 17.80 35.26
CA ALA A 300 0.70 17.84 34.45
C ALA A 300 0.33 17.84 32.96
N PHE A 301 -0.11 19.00 32.47
CA PHE A 301 -0.73 19.13 31.15
C PHE A 301 0.17 19.75 30.07
N GLY A 302 1.28 20.40 30.44
CA GLY A 302 2.07 21.23 29.53
C GLY A 302 1.44 22.61 29.23
N GLY A 303 0.38 22.97 29.96
CA GLY A 303 -0.34 24.24 29.93
C GLY A 303 -1.69 24.13 30.64
N ASP A 304 -2.25 25.26 31.09
CA ASP A 304 -3.58 25.30 31.69
C ASP A 304 -4.66 24.76 30.73
N ILE A 305 -5.61 23.98 31.27
CA ILE A 305 -6.79 23.54 30.53
C ILE A 305 -7.98 24.39 30.96
N VAL A 306 -8.51 25.17 30.01
CA VAL A 306 -9.67 26.03 30.22
C VAL A 306 -10.93 25.33 29.67
N LEU A 307 -11.82 24.92 30.58
CA LEU A 307 -13.11 24.31 30.26
C LEU A 307 -14.20 25.40 30.23
N GLY A 308 -14.57 25.83 29.02
CA GLY A 308 -15.76 26.66 28.82
C GLY A 308 -17.07 25.89 29.07
N PRO A 309 -18.24 26.56 28.98
CA PRO A 309 -19.53 25.90 29.15
C PRO A 309 -19.70 24.72 28.21
N ARG A 310 -20.11 23.56 28.74
CA ARG A 310 -20.28 22.29 28.00
C ARG A 310 -18.99 21.69 27.43
N HIS A 311 -17.82 22.11 27.92
CA HIS A 311 -16.54 21.49 27.58
C HIS A 311 -16.15 20.40 28.57
N ALA A 312 -15.24 19.51 28.15
CA ALA A 312 -14.75 18.41 28.97
C ALA A 312 -13.26 18.14 28.75
N ALA A 313 -12.62 17.56 29.76
CA ALA A 313 -11.30 16.96 29.69
C ALA A 313 -11.37 15.52 30.20
N VAL A 314 -10.66 14.60 29.54
CA VAL A 314 -10.49 13.23 30.04
C VAL A 314 -9.10 13.12 30.62
N LEU A 315 -9.03 12.81 31.91
CA LEU A 315 -7.80 12.75 32.67
C LEU A 315 -7.42 11.29 32.95
N ARG A 316 -6.10 11.00 32.96
CA ARG A 316 -5.52 9.76 33.48
C ARG A 316 -4.58 10.10 34.63
N TYR A 317 -4.65 9.37 35.73
CA TYR A 317 -3.67 9.49 36.79
C TYR A 317 -2.46 8.58 36.53
N ASP A 318 -1.26 9.14 36.66
CA ASP A 318 0.01 8.43 36.67
C ASP A 318 0.54 8.44 38.11
N GLY A 319 0.55 7.29 38.75
CA GLY A 319 1.02 7.05 40.10
C GLY A 319 2.54 7.03 40.24
N THR A 320 3.30 6.90 39.14
CA THR A 320 4.77 7.07 39.18
C THR A 320 5.13 8.55 39.24
N ALA A 321 4.47 9.36 38.41
CA ALA A 321 4.63 10.81 38.44
C ALA A 321 3.88 11.46 39.62
N ALA A 322 2.88 10.77 40.19
CA ALA A 322 1.90 11.25 41.16
C ALA A 322 1.11 12.47 40.63
N ARG A 323 0.66 12.41 39.38
CA ARG A 323 0.02 13.54 38.67
C ARG A 323 -1.15 13.10 37.79
N TRP A 324 -2.06 14.04 37.56
CA TRP A 324 -3.11 13.91 36.54
C TRP A 324 -2.62 14.42 35.18
N PHE A 325 -2.74 13.59 34.15
CA PHE A 325 -2.46 13.90 32.75
C PHE A 325 -3.75 14.00 31.95
N ALA A 326 -3.77 14.80 30.89
CA ALA A 326 -4.91 14.83 29.96
C ALA A 326 -4.72 13.80 28.83
N ILE A 327 -5.65 12.84 28.72
CA ILE A 327 -5.71 11.90 27.58
C ILE A 327 -6.31 12.60 26.35
N ALA A 328 -7.34 13.41 26.59
CA ALA A 328 -8.01 14.18 25.56
C ALA A 328 -8.48 15.51 26.14
N ARG A 329 -8.33 16.58 25.36
CA ARG A 329 -8.82 17.92 25.68
C ARG A 329 -9.89 18.31 24.67
N SER A 330 -10.97 18.96 25.10
CA SER A 330 -11.81 19.70 24.16
C SER A 330 -10.93 20.70 23.42
N GLY A 331 -11.05 20.81 22.10
CA GLY A 331 -10.47 21.89 21.30
C GLY A 331 -11.12 23.23 21.65
N GLY A 332 -11.07 23.63 22.91
CA GLY A 332 -11.20 25.02 23.28
C GLY A 332 -9.97 25.69 22.75
N THR A 333 -10.17 26.72 21.93
CA THR A 333 -9.27 27.85 21.72
C THR A 333 -8.29 27.95 22.88
N GLY A 334 -7.15 27.28 22.74
CA GLY A 334 -6.02 27.58 23.60
C GLY A 334 -5.85 29.08 23.47
N GLY A 335 -5.75 29.77 24.60
CA GLY A 335 -5.03 31.02 24.63
C GLY A 335 -3.65 30.76 24.07
N GLY A 336 -3.50 30.78 22.74
CA GLY A 336 -2.36 31.43 22.16
C GLY A 336 -2.41 32.80 22.78
N GLY A 337 -1.40 33.13 23.59
CA GLY A 337 -1.31 34.45 24.18
C GLY A 337 -1.66 35.49 23.13
N SER A 338 -2.28 36.58 23.57
CA SER A 338 -2.20 37.84 22.82
C SER A 338 -0.72 38.25 22.77
N GLY A 339 0.08 37.55 21.98
CA GLY A 339 1.24 38.10 21.35
C GLY A 339 0.68 38.97 20.24
N SER A 340 0.75 40.28 20.42
CA SER A 340 0.89 41.13 19.24
C SER A 340 2.01 40.51 18.40
N MET A 341 1.71 40.09 17.16
CA MET A 341 2.78 39.84 16.20
C MET A 341 3.49 41.19 15.97
N THR A 342 4.49 41.49 16.80
CA THR A 342 5.30 42.71 16.69
C THR A 342 6.24 42.65 15.49
N SER A 343 6.49 41.46 14.95
CA SER A 343 7.17 41.26 13.68
C SER A 343 6.89 39.86 13.12
N VAL A 344 6.59 39.76 11.83
CA VAL A 344 6.82 38.53 11.07
C VAL A 344 8.26 38.61 10.56
N THR A 345 9.18 37.88 11.18
CA THR A 345 10.51 37.70 10.57
C THR A 345 10.34 36.76 9.40
N ALA A 346 10.18 37.33 8.22
CA ALA A 346 10.19 36.61 6.96
C ALA A 346 11.46 35.75 6.88
N GLY A 347 11.32 34.44 6.70
CA GLY A 347 12.38 33.63 6.11
C GLY A 347 12.74 34.16 4.71
N SER A 348 13.78 33.60 4.10
CA SER A 348 14.22 34.01 2.76
C SER A 348 13.05 34.01 1.76
N GLY A 349 12.69 35.20 1.25
CA GLY A 349 11.77 35.37 0.14
C GLY A 349 10.36 35.93 0.43
N LEU A 350 10.10 36.44 1.63
CA LEU A 350 8.95 37.34 1.88
C LEU A 350 9.48 38.77 2.10
N SER A 351 8.84 39.76 1.49
CA SER A 351 9.16 41.19 1.58
C SER A 351 8.00 41.96 2.20
N GLY A 352 8.25 42.59 3.35
CA GLY A 352 7.29 43.44 4.06
C GLY A 352 7.87 43.88 5.41
N GLY A 353 7.61 45.13 5.81
CA GLY A 353 7.93 45.64 7.15
C GLY A 353 6.90 45.20 8.19
N THR A 354 7.05 45.70 9.42
CA THR A 354 6.16 45.40 10.55
C THR A 354 4.69 45.71 10.24
N ILE A 355 3.79 44.73 10.44
CA ILE A 355 2.34 44.88 10.26
C ILE A 355 1.70 45.12 11.62
N THR A 356 1.10 46.29 11.84
CA THR A 356 0.57 46.69 13.16
C THR A 356 -0.96 46.64 13.28
N SER A 357 -1.71 46.61 12.18
CA SER A 357 -3.18 46.50 12.20
C SER A 357 -3.74 45.75 10.99
N SER A 358 -3.24 46.06 9.80
CA SER A 358 -3.40 45.29 8.56
C SER A 358 -2.21 45.60 7.64
N GLY A 359 -1.85 44.68 6.75
CA GLY A 359 -0.72 44.86 5.83
C GLY A 359 -0.57 43.69 4.87
N THR A 360 0.00 43.97 3.71
CA THR A 360 0.21 42.97 2.64
C THR A 360 1.64 42.45 2.70
N ILE A 361 1.82 41.13 2.85
CA ILE A 361 3.13 40.48 2.69
C ILE A 361 3.33 40.21 1.20
N ALA A 362 4.34 40.82 0.59
CA ALA A 362 4.68 40.55 -0.80
C ALA A 362 5.69 39.39 -0.89
N LEU A 363 5.55 38.52 -1.88
CA LEU A 363 6.59 37.55 -2.23
C LEU A 363 7.78 38.30 -2.84
N ALA A 364 9.03 37.90 -2.54
CA ALA A 364 10.22 38.49 -3.15
C ALA A 364 10.26 38.20 -4.67
N ASP A 365 10.91 39.08 -5.43
CA ASP A 365 11.03 38.98 -6.91
C ASP A 365 11.60 37.62 -7.34
N ASP A 366 12.57 37.09 -6.60
CA ASP A 366 13.20 35.80 -6.91
C ASP A 366 12.24 34.62 -6.77
N ILE A 367 11.42 34.61 -5.71
CA ILE A 367 10.39 33.58 -5.52
C ILE A 367 9.32 33.69 -6.61
N ARG A 368 8.92 34.91 -6.99
CA ARG A 368 7.96 35.12 -8.09
C ARG A 368 8.50 34.62 -9.42
N ARG A 369 9.76 34.91 -9.76
CA ARG A 369 10.41 34.36 -10.96
C ARG A 369 10.42 32.83 -10.94
N ASN A 370 10.75 32.22 -9.80
CA ASN A 370 10.78 30.76 -9.67
C ASN A 370 9.39 30.11 -9.81
N MET A 371 8.34 30.72 -9.24
CA MET A 371 6.97 30.22 -9.41
C MET A 371 6.46 30.36 -10.85
N LEU A 372 6.85 31.43 -11.56
CA LEU A 372 6.49 31.62 -12.96
C LEU A 372 7.26 30.66 -13.89
N LEU A 373 8.55 30.43 -13.59
CA LEU A 373 9.34 29.39 -14.26
C LEU A 373 8.70 28.02 -14.05
N ASP A 374 8.30 27.69 -12.81
CA ASP A 374 7.62 26.43 -12.51
C ASP A 374 6.31 26.29 -13.30
N ARG A 375 5.52 27.36 -13.46
CA ARG A 375 4.32 27.34 -14.30
C ARG A 375 4.63 27.00 -15.77
N ILE A 376 5.68 27.58 -16.35
CA ILE A 376 6.13 27.24 -17.72
C ILE A 376 6.52 25.76 -17.78
N TYR A 377 7.29 25.26 -16.80
CA TYR A 377 7.70 23.85 -16.77
C TYR A 377 6.53 22.88 -16.53
N GLN A 378 5.59 23.20 -15.65
CA GLN A 378 4.39 22.41 -15.41
C GLN A 378 3.53 22.32 -16.67
N SER A 379 3.38 23.42 -17.42
CA SER A 379 2.64 23.40 -18.70
C SER A 379 3.27 22.42 -19.71
N ARG A 380 4.61 22.35 -19.74
CA ARG A 380 5.36 21.38 -20.56
C ARG A 380 5.19 19.94 -20.05
N GLN A 381 5.30 19.70 -18.75
CA GLN A 381 5.17 18.35 -18.15
C GLN A 381 3.76 17.78 -18.33
N LEU A 382 2.73 18.59 -18.09
CA LEU A 382 1.33 18.21 -18.31
C LEU A 382 1.05 17.91 -19.78
N GLY A 383 1.66 18.66 -20.71
CA GLY A 383 1.62 18.34 -22.14
C GLY A 383 2.30 17.01 -22.50
N THR A 384 3.31 16.60 -21.74
CA THR A 384 4.05 15.35 -21.96
C THR A 384 3.31 14.13 -21.40
N GLN A 385 2.69 14.25 -20.21
CA GLN A 385 1.88 13.19 -19.59
C GLN A 385 0.56 12.93 -20.34
N ARG A 386 -0.12 13.99 -20.80
CA ARG A 386 -1.37 13.88 -21.57
C ARG A 386 -1.18 13.33 -22.98
N ARG A 387 0.06 13.17 -23.44
CA ARG A 387 0.44 12.52 -24.71
C ARG A 387 0.34 10.99 -24.66
N VAL A 388 0.32 10.39 -23.46
CA VAL A 388 0.18 8.93 -23.26
C VAL A 388 -1.27 8.46 -23.41
N ILE A 389 -2.23 9.37 -23.21
CA ILE A 389 -3.65 9.11 -23.35
C ILE A 389 -4.05 9.78 -24.67
N ASN A 390 -4.53 9.01 -25.66
CA ASN A 390 -4.89 9.46 -27.01
C ASN A 390 -6.10 10.45 -27.06
N SER A 391 -6.19 11.39 -26.13
CA SER A 391 -7.15 12.48 -26.06
C SER A 391 -6.39 13.81 -26.08
N TRP A 392 -6.52 14.57 -27.16
CA TRP A 392 -5.64 15.69 -27.46
C TRP A 392 -5.80 16.89 -26.50
N ALA A 393 -4.67 17.31 -25.92
CA ALA A 393 -4.35 18.71 -25.68
C ALA A 393 -2.83 18.90 -25.87
N THR A 394 -2.45 19.00 -27.13
CA THR A 394 -1.11 19.31 -27.61
C THR A 394 -0.59 20.62 -27.01
N GLY A 395 0.64 20.62 -26.49
CA GLY A 395 1.37 21.88 -26.27
C GLY A 395 1.35 22.71 -27.55
N PHE A 396 1.11 24.03 -27.43
CA PHE A 396 1.00 24.99 -28.54
C PHE A 396 0.48 24.39 -29.86
N LYS A 397 -0.79 23.96 -29.94
CA LYS A 397 -1.45 23.89 -31.27
C LYS A 397 -2.38 25.06 -31.46
N ALA A 398 -2.06 25.87 -32.45
CA ALA A 398 -3.00 26.79 -33.07
C ALA A 398 -4.13 25.97 -33.71
N SER A 399 -5.32 26.03 -33.11
CA SER A 399 -6.60 26.09 -33.82
C SER A 399 -7.70 26.34 -32.79
N THR A 400 -8.21 27.58 -32.77
CA THR A 400 -9.56 27.97 -32.37
C THR A 400 -10.01 27.79 -30.91
N ASP A 401 -9.12 27.83 -29.91
CA ASP A 401 -9.59 27.75 -28.51
C ASP A 401 -8.93 28.78 -27.59
N ALA A 402 -9.74 29.68 -27.02
CA ALA A 402 -9.31 30.70 -26.07
C ALA A 402 -8.81 30.10 -24.74
N ASP A 403 -9.17 28.84 -24.46
CA ASP A 403 -8.93 28.15 -23.20
C ASP A 403 -7.46 27.73 -22.96
N ARG A 404 -6.55 27.95 -23.92
CA ARG A 404 -5.14 27.50 -23.83
C ARG A 404 -4.08 28.58 -24.04
N GLY A 405 -4.46 29.85 -23.97
CA GLY A 405 -3.51 30.96 -23.79
C GLY A 405 -2.88 31.54 -25.07
N ILE A 406 -3.21 31.07 -26.27
CA ILE A 406 -2.74 31.62 -27.57
C ILE A 406 -3.93 31.95 -28.48
N ASN A 407 -3.91 33.14 -29.06
CA ASN A 407 -4.90 33.59 -30.03
C ASN A 407 -4.48 33.16 -31.44
N ALA A 408 -4.95 31.99 -31.86
CA ALA A 408 -4.66 31.42 -33.18
C ALA A 408 -5.15 32.31 -34.34
N GLY A 409 -6.28 33.01 -34.17
CA GLY A 409 -6.86 33.87 -35.20
C GLY A 409 -6.07 35.15 -35.45
N ALA A 410 -5.29 35.60 -34.45
CA ALA A 410 -4.43 36.78 -34.55
C ALA A 410 -2.95 36.44 -34.82
N SER A 411 -2.58 35.15 -34.77
CA SER A 411 -1.22 34.69 -35.06
C SER A 411 -1.02 34.46 -36.56
N SER A 412 0.18 34.72 -37.09
CA SER A 412 0.50 34.60 -38.52
C SER A 412 1.91 34.08 -38.76
N ASN A 413 2.12 33.45 -39.93
CA ASN A 413 3.39 32.83 -40.35
C ASN A 413 3.95 31.84 -39.31
N VAL A 414 3.07 31.13 -38.61
CA VAL A 414 3.44 30.10 -37.62
C VAL A 414 3.41 28.74 -38.31
N ASP A 415 4.51 28.00 -38.23
CA ASP A 415 4.52 26.57 -38.53
C ASP A 415 4.25 25.77 -37.25
N VAL A 416 3.12 25.07 -37.27
CA VAL A 416 2.63 24.23 -36.18
C VAL A 416 2.85 22.73 -36.42
N SER A 417 3.41 22.34 -37.57
CA SER A 417 3.70 20.94 -37.87
C SER A 417 4.76 20.38 -36.91
N ALA A 418 5.77 21.19 -36.57
CA ALA A 418 6.78 20.87 -35.57
C ALA A 418 6.23 20.78 -34.13
N ALA A 419 5.12 21.49 -33.84
CA ALA A 419 4.51 21.49 -32.51
C ALA A 419 3.91 20.14 -32.11
N ALA A 420 3.43 19.36 -33.09
CA ALA A 420 2.83 18.05 -32.84
C ALA A 420 3.83 17.01 -32.30
N THR A 421 5.10 17.12 -32.68
CA THR A 421 6.14 16.12 -32.35
C THR A 421 7.15 16.63 -31.32
N SER A 422 7.48 17.92 -31.37
CA SER A 422 8.60 18.50 -30.61
C SER A 422 8.19 19.54 -29.57
N GLY A 423 6.91 19.93 -29.53
CA GLY A 423 6.35 20.81 -28.49
C GLY A 423 6.78 22.29 -28.58
N TYR A 424 7.13 22.77 -29.78
CA TYR A 424 7.42 24.17 -30.05
C TYR A 424 6.70 24.67 -31.30
N VAL A 425 6.55 25.98 -31.41
CA VAL A 425 6.14 26.65 -32.66
C VAL A 425 7.31 27.42 -33.24
N GLN A 426 7.37 27.56 -34.56
CA GLN A 426 8.45 28.26 -35.24
C GLN A 426 7.93 29.08 -36.42
N PRO A 427 8.73 29.99 -36.99
CA PRO A 427 8.36 30.70 -38.20
C PRO A 427 8.17 29.76 -39.39
N SER A 428 7.16 30.02 -40.22
CA SER A 428 6.91 29.23 -41.42
C SER A 428 8.00 29.44 -42.47
N GLN A 429 8.33 28.38 -43.21
CA GLN A 429 9.33 28.42 -44.28
C GLN A 429 8.72 27.93 -45.58
N THR A 430 9.04 28.57 -46.71
CA THR A 430 8.70 28.03 -48.03
C THR A 430 9.52 26.77 -48.33
N ALA A 431 9.04 25.89 -49.21
CA ALA A 431 9.80 24.70 -49.58
C ALA A 431 11.14 25.07 -50.26
N PRO A 432 12.21 24.26 -50.07
CA PRO A 432 13.46 24.44 -50.82
C PRO A 432 13.22 24.43 -52.33
N SER A 433 13.81 25.38 -53.04
CA SER A 433 13.67 25.50 -54.50
C SER A 433 14.88 24.90 -55.21
N GLN A 434 14.64 24.13 -56.28
CA GLN A 434 15.73 23.54 -57.05
C GLN A 434 16.55 24.64 -57.74
N ILE A 435 17.87 24.56 -57.64
CA ILE A 435 18.79 25.35 -58.46
C ILE A 435 18.74 24.79 -59.87
N SER A 436 18.45 25.64 -60.86
CA SER A 436 18.39 25.22 -62.27
C SER A 436 19.67 24.49 -62.67
N GLN A 437 19.52 23.33 -63.32
CA GLN A 437 20.64 22.49 -63.77
C GLN A 437 21.57 23.21 -64.76
N GLY A 438 21.09 24.24 -65.47
CA GLY A 438 21.94 25.08 -66.32
C GLY A 438 22.83 26.08 -65.54
N THR A 439 22.63 26.22 -64.23
CA THR A 439 23.40 27.14 -63.39
C THR A 439 24.77 26.52 -63.07
N GLY A 440 25.83 27.33 -63.18
CA GLY A 440 27.20 26.90 -62.91
C GLY A 440 27.79 25.96 -63.97
N THR A 441 29.04 25.56 -63.76
CA THR A 441 29.77 24.62 -64.65
C THR A 441 29.96 23.27 -63.98
N ASN A 442 29.90 22.17 -64.74
CA ASN A 442 29.99 20.82 -64.18
C ASN A 442 31.43 20.50 -63.76
N ILE A 443 31.60 19.85 -62.60
CA ILE A 443 32.89 19.39 -62.08
C ILE A 443 32.76 17.93 -61.63
N GLY A 444 33.83 17.15 -61.68
CA GLY A 444 33.82 15.78 -61.17
C GLY A 444 34.85 14.87 -61.81
N THR A 445 34.95 13.66 -61.26
CA THR A 445 35.78 12.56 -61.80
C THR A 445 35.01 11.60 -62.70
N LEU A 446 33.68 11.66 -62.71
CA LEU A 446 32.80 10.75 -63.49
C LEU A 446 32.69 11.20 -64.96
N THR A 447 33.80 11.16 -65.70
CA THR A 447 33.91 11.71 -67.05
C THR A 447 33.61 10.72 -68.18
N ALA A 448 33.41 9.44 -67.89
CA ALA A 448 33.11 8.42 -68.91
C ALA A 448 31.60 8.34 -69.23
N ASN A 449 31.25 7.60 -70.29
CA ASN A 449 29.89 7.39 -70.79
C ASN A 449 29.19 8.73 -71.14
N GLY A 450 28.06 9.06 -70.50
CA GLY A 450 27.35 10.32 -70.71
C GLY A 450 28.15 11.56 -70.26
N GLY A 451 29.28 11.35 -69.58
CA GLY A 451 30.15 12.40 -69.06
C GLY A 451 29.49 13.23 -67.96
N LEU A 452 30.15 14.29 -67.51
CA LEU A 452 29.66 15.10 -66.39
C LEU A 452 28.32 15.78 -66.67
N ALA A 453 27.93 15.97 -67.94
CA ALA A 453 26.67 16.59 -68.32
C ALA A 453 25.46 15.69 -68.06
N ALA A 454 25.62 14.38 -68.16
CA ALA A 454 24.54 13.42 -67.93
C ALA A 454 23.98 13.48 -66.50
N ALA A 455 24.79 13.85 -65.50
CA ALA A 455 24.30 13.98 -64.13
C ALA A 455 23.50 15.26 -63.85
N PHE A 456 23.29 16.12 -64.85
CA PHE A 456 22.59 17.40 -64.71
C PHE A 456 21.70 17.69 -65.91
N ASP A 457 21.17 16.66 -66.58
CA ASP A 457 20.36 16.81 -67.79
C ASP A 457 18.85 16.74 -67.52
N GLY A 458 18.45 16.40 -66.29
CA GLY A 458 17.04 16.26 -65.88
C GLY A 458 16.53 14.84 -65.96
N ASN A 459 17.31 13.91 -66.50
CA ASN A 459 16.89 12.54 -66.69
C ASN A 459 17.23 11.66 -65.47
N ILE A 460 16.26 11.55 -64.56
CA ILE A 460 16.40 10.79 -63.30
C ILE A 460 16.43 9.27 -63.48
N SER A 461 16.10 8.74 -64.67
CA SER A 461 16.07 7.30 -64.95
C SER A 461 16.76 7.00 -66.26
N GLN A 462 18.05 6.68 -66.18
CA GLN A 462 18.87 6.34 -67.33
C GLN A 462 19.82 5.18 -67.05
N PRO A 463 20.13 4.35 -68.07
CA PRO A 463 21.06 3.25 -67.92
C PRO A 463 22.49 3.77 -67.71
N THR A 464 23.37 2.89 -67.24
CA THR A 464 24.79 3.22 -66.97
C THR A 464 25.50 3.80 -68.20
N ALA A 465 25.15 3.32 -69.39
CA ALA A 465 25.72 3.77 -70.66
C ALA A 465 25.42 5.26 -70.98
N SER A 466 24.34 5.81 -70.41
CA SER A 466 23.95 7.21 -70.58
C SER A 466 24.23 8.06 -69.33
N SER A 467 24.68 7.45 -68.23
CA SER A 467 24.96 8.12 -66.95
C SER A 467 26.38 8.69 -66.88
N ALA A 468 26.66 9.55 -65.91
CA ALA A 468 28.03 9.96 -65.59
C ALA A 468 28.72 8.80 -64.86
N VAL A 469 29.88 8.36 -65.37
CA VAL A 469 30.57 7.17 -64.84
C VAL A 469 32.04 7.43 -64.58
N LEU A 470 32.52 6.92 -63.43
CA LEU A 470 33.93 6.62 -63.22
C LEU A 470 34.12 5.11 -63.45
N PRO A 471 34.83 4.68 -64.51
CA PRO A 471 35.06 3.26 -64.79
C PRO A 471 35.80 2.56 -63.64
N SER A 472 35.73 1.22 -63.58
CA SER A 472 36.41 0.43 -62.56
C SER A 472 37.92 0.66 -62.56
N ALA A 473 38.42 1.43 -61.59
CA ALA A 473 39.83 1.76 -61.42
C ALA A 473 40.17 1.84 -59.92
N GLY A 474 40.50 0.69 -59.31
CA GLY A 474 40.93 0.59 -57.91
C GLY A 474 39.90 1.06 -56.85
N PRO A 475 40.19 0.90 -55.55
CA PRO A 475 39.39 1.51 -54.50
C PRO A 475 39.69 3.00 -54.40
N GLY A 476 38.68 3.87 -54.56
CA GLY A 476 38.86 5.30 -54.37
C GLY A 476 37.55 6.06 -54.54
N PRO A 477 37.32 7.14 -53.79
CA PRO A 477 36.08 7.89 -53.89
C PRO A 477 35.97 8.64 -55.23
N SER A 478 34.74 8.85 -55.68
CA SER A 478 34.42 9.65 -56.86
C SER A 478 33.68 10.92 -56.44
N TYR A 479 33.61 11.92 -57.32
CA TYR A 479 32.73 13.06 -57.08
C TYR A 479 32.15 13.65 -58.35
N ILE A 480 30.97 14.26 -58.23
CA ILE A 480 30.31 15.03 -59.28
C ILE A 480 29.52 16.19 -58.69
N GLY A 481 29.58 17.35 -59.32
CA GLY A 481 29.05 18.58 -58.75
C GLY A 481 29.02 19.75 -59.71
N LYS A 482 28.85 20.94 -59.12
CA LYS A 482 28.76 22.22 -59.81
C LYS A 482 29.75 23.23 -59.22
N ASN A 483 30.31 24.04 -60.11
CA ASN A 483 31.00 25.27 -59.80
C ASN A 483 30.05 26.46 -60.04
N TYR A 484 29.66 27.09 -58.94
CA TYR A 484 28.84 28.28 -58.83
C TYR A 484 29.65 29.57 -58.54
N SER A 485 30.98 29.59 -58.69
CA SER A 485 31.82 30.76 -58.34
C SER A 485 31.37 32.10 -58.95
N ALA A 486 30.67 32.08 -60.09
CA ALA A 486 30.11 33.29 -60.71
C ALA A 486 28.89 33.86 -59.94
N ALA A 487 28.15 33.02 -59.24
CA ALA A 487 27.01 33.37 -58.38
C ALA A 487 26.85 32.29 -57.30
N PRO A 488 27.59 32.38 -56.18
CA PRO A 488 27.66 31.33 -55.16
C PRO A 488 26.28 30.98 -54.60
N GLN A 489 25.99 29.69 -54.40
CA GLN A 489 24.65 29.20 -54.03
C GLN A 489 24.60 28.72 -52.59
N LYS A 490 23.48 28.98 -51.90
CA LYS A 490 23.22 28.40 -50.58
C LYS A 490 22.61 27.02 -50.76
N ILE A 491 23.04 26.03 -49.99
CA ILE A 491 22.60 24.64 -50.22
C ILE A 491 21.81 24.16 -49.01
N ALA A 492 20.52 23.91 -49.21
CA ALA A 492 19.66 23.29 -48.21
C ALA A 492 19.70 21.77 -48.29
N GLN A 493 19.76 21.22 -49.49
CA GLN A 493 19.85 19.78 -49.72
C GLN A 493 20.35 19.50 -51.13
N ALA A 494 20.76 18.25 -51.34
CA ALA A 494 20.95 17.67 -52.65
C ALA A 494 20.10 16.40 -52.79
N ARG A 495 19.63 16.13 -54.01
CA ARG A 495 19.06 14.84 -54.39
C ARG A 495 19.92 14.25 -55.48
N THR A 496 20.22 12.97 -55.39
CA THR A 496 20.95 12.26 -56.43
C THR A 496 20.28 10.94 -56.76
N TRP A 497 20.55 10.41 -57.95
CA TRP A 497 20.06 9.14 -58.48
C TRP A 497 21.23 8.34 -59.03
N GLY A 498 21.22 7.02 -58.79
CA GLY A 498 22.10 6.07 -59.46
C GLY A 498 21.57 5.75 -60.85
N SER A 499 22.25 4.91 -61.63
CA SER A 499 21.67 4.46 -62.90
C SER A 499 20.54 3.46 -62.70
N ASN A 500 19.58 3.57 -63.61
CA ASN A 500 18.79 2.49 -64.19
C ASN A 500 18.88 1.05 -63.69
N ASP A 501 20.10 0.55 -63.85
CA ASP A 501 20.47 -0.83 -64.13
C ASP A 501 21.67 -1.31 -63.30
N THR A 502 22.41 -0.37 -62.68
CA THR A 502 23.54 -0.70 -61.80
C THR A 502 23.58 0.14 -60.52
N GLY A 503 22.61 1.04 -60.31
CA GLY A 503 22.56 1.91 -59.14
C GLY A 503 23.74 2.88 -59.08
N TYR A 504 24.24 3.18 -57.88
CA TYR A 504 25.39 4.08 -57.70
C TYR A 504 26.74 3.40 -57.89
N MET A 505 26.77 2.07 -57.74
CA MET A 505 27.98 1.26 -57.70
C MET A 505 27.75 -0.07 -58.42
N GLY A 506 28.56 -0.37 -59.44
CA GLY A 506 28.50 -1.67 -60.10
C GLY A 506 28.96 -2.81 -59.18
N GLY A 507 28.36 -3.99 -59.29
CA GLY A 507 28.77 -5.19 -58.54
C GLY A 507 28.24 -5.29 -57.11
N GLY A 508 27.22 -4.49 -56.74
CA GLY A 508 26.52 -4.61 -55.46
C GLY A 508 27.32 -4.15 -54.23
N LEU A 509 28.33 -3.29 -54.43
CA LEU A 509 29.13 -2.74 -53.34
C LEU A 509 28.34 -1.68 -52.55
N THR A 510 28.65 -1.60 -51.25
CA THR A 510 28.11 -0.54 -50.39
C THR A 510 28.85 0.78 -50.60
N SER A 511 28.12 1.89 -50.69
CA SER A 511 28.71 3.23 -50.74
C SER A 511 28.09 4.21 -49.74
N THR A 512 28.75 5.35 -49.54
CA THR A 512 28.25 6.51 -48.78
C THR A 512 28.32 7.73 -49.69
N LEU A 513 27.23 8.50 -49.73
CA LEU A 513 27.11 9.73 -50.49
C LEU A 513 27.25 10.91 -49.54
N ASN A 514 28.24 11.77 -49.79
CA ASN A 514 28.55 12.93 -48.99
C ASN A 514 28.27 14.20 -49.79
N LEU A 515 27.42 15.07 -49.29
CA LEU A 515 27.27 16.43 -49.82
C LEU A 515 28.40 17.29 -49.27
N ARG A 516 29.22 17.84 -50.17
CA ARG A 516 30.36 18.69 -49.81
C ARG A 516 30.31 20.03 -50.53
N ALA A 517 30.94 21.02 -49.90
CA ALA A 517 31.10 22.34 -50.50
C ALA A 517 32.41 23.03 -50.11
N LYS A 518 32.89 23.93 -50.97
CA LYS A 518 34.13 24.71 -50.77
C LYS A 518 34.01 26.09 -51.42
N ASN A 519 34.68 27.08 -50.83
CA ASN A 519 34.84 28.42 -51.38
C ASN A 519 36.27 28.66 -51.88
N GLY A 520 36.41 29.53 -52.87
CA GLY A 520 37.67 30.07 -53.37
C GLY A 520 38.32 29.29 -54.51
N SER A 521 38.48 27.97 -54.37
CA SER A 521 39.16 27.14 -55.37
C SER A 521 38.45 25.82 -55.64
N ALA A 522 38.63 25.27 -56.85
CA ALA A 522 38.14 23.95 -57.21
C ALA A 522 38.66 22.86 -56.25
N PRO A 523 37.89 21.78 -56.02
CA PRO A 523 38.32 20.68 -55.15
C PRO A 523 39.54 19.95 -55.74
N SER A 524 40.57 19.76 -54.92
CA SER A 524 41.80 19.01 -55.26
C SER A 524 41.65 17.49 -55.09
N SER A 525 40.62 17.04 -54.36
CA SER A 525 40.18 15.65 -54.24
C SER A 525 38.69 15.61 -53.92
N SER A 526 38.07 14.43 -53.97
CA SER A 526 36.64 14.26 -53.61
C SER A 526 36.32 14.72 -52.18
N SER A 527 37.30 14.74 -51.28
CA SER A 527 37.11 15.02 -49.84
C SER A 527 37.53 16.41 -49.40
N ASP A 528 38.08 17.25 -50.29
CA ASP A 528 38.73 18.55 -50.02
C ASP A 528 37.77 19.68 -49.54
N GLY A 529 36.50 19.37 -49.29
CA GLY A 529 35.46 20.35 -48.91
C GLY A 529 34.87 20.14 -47.53
N THR A 530 34.15 21.18 -47.06
CA THR A 530 33.29 21.10 -45.88
C THR A 530 32.19 20.06 -46.11
N LEU A 531 32.05 19.11 -45.19
CA LEU A 531 30.96 18.14 -45.21
C LEU A 531 29.66 18.79 -44.75
N LEU A 532 28.67 18.85 -45.63
CA LEU A 532 27.35 19.42 -45.35
C LEU A 532 26.34 18.36 -44.90
N GLY A 533 26.50 17.11 -45.34
CA GLY A 533 25.64 16.00 -44.95
C GLY A 533 26.07 14.69 -45.59
N SER A 534 25.55 13.58 -45.09
CA SER A 534 25.87 12.24 -45.58
C SER A 534 24.63 11.35 -45.59
N VAL A 535 24.57 10.44 -46.57
CA VAL A 535 23.59 9.34 -46.63
C VAL A 535 24.36 8.06 -46.98
N GLY A 536 24.20 7.03 -46.13
CA GLY A 536 24.87 5.74 -46.28
C GLY A 536 24.84 4.96 -44.97
N PRO A 537 25.19 3.66 -44.98
CA PRO A 537 25.55 2.86 -46.15
C PRO A 537 24.37 2.61 -47.11
N ILE A 538 24.60 2.73 -48.42
CA ILE A 538 23.64 2.36 -49.48
C ILE A 538 24.15 1.14 -50.26
N THR A 539 23.28 0.16 -50.53
CA THR A 539 23.63 -1.13 -51.15
C THR A 539 22.97 -1.36 -52.52
N ASP A 540 22.43 -0.31 -53.13
CA ASP A 540 21.40 -0.46 -54.16
C ASP A 540 21.96 -0.68 -55.58
N VAL A 541 21.30 -1.61 -56.29
CA VAL A 541 21.52 -2.00 -57.69
C VAL A 541 20.30 -1.70 -58.58
N ASP A 542 19.20 -1.10 -58.10
CA ASP A 542 18.05 -0.72 -58.95
C ASP A 542 17.36 0.60 -58.55
N ASN A 543 16.96 1.39 -59.57
CA ASN A 543 16.86 2.85 -59.51
C ASN A 543 15.44 3.42 -59.68
N ALA A 544 14.79 3.79 -58.57
CA ALA A 544 13.59 4.64 -58.60
C ALA A 544 13.51 5.69 -57.48
N ASN A 545 14.36 5.62 -56.44
CA ASN A 545 14.28 6.51 -55.27
C ASN A 545 15.53 7.38 -55.13
N PRO A 546 15.41 8.72 -55.16
CA PRO A 546 16.55 9.59 -54.90
C PRO A 546 17.11 9.41 -53.51
N GLN A 547 18.42 9.56 -53.39
CA GLN A 547 19.06 9.80 -52.10
C GLN A 547 19.04 11.31 -51.82
N THR A 548 18.32 11.73 -50.78
CA THR A 548 18.25 13.13 -50.35
C THR A 548 19.22 13.37 -49.21
N ILE A 549 20.19 14.25 -49.42
CA ILE A 549 21.21 14.63 -48.43
C ILE A 549 20.91 16.05 -47.97
N SER A 550 20.44 16.21 -46.73
CA SER A 550 20.21 17.52 -46.12
C SER A 550 21.52 18.19 -45.71
N SER A 551 21.62 19.49 -45.93
CA SER A 551 22.75 20.31 -45.51
C SER A 551 22.59 20.75 -44.06
N ASN A 552 23.64 20.59 -43.26
CA ASN A 552 23.77 21.15 -41.92
C ASN A 552 24.13 22.65 -41.93
N ASN A 553 24.45 23.23 -43.10
CA ASN A 553 24.80 24.63 -43.27
C ASN A 553 24.16 25.17 -44.56
N SER A 554 22.91 25.60 -44.42
CA SER A 554 22.13 26.23 -45.50
C SER A 554 22.24 27.76 -45.54
N ALA A 555 22.97 28.36 -44.60
CA ALA A 555 23.14 29.81 -44.52
C ALA A 555 24.30 30.33 -45.38
N THR A 556 25.36 29.54 -45.53
CA THR A 556 26.58 29.89 -46.26
C THR A 556 26.36 29.71 -47.77
N ALA A 557 26.76 30.70 -48.56
CA ALA A 557 26.80 30.59 -50.02
C ALA A 557 28.14 29.96 -50.46
N TRP A 558 28.06 28.97 -51.34
CA TRP A 558 29.16 28.11 -51.74
C TRP A 558 29.52 28.25 -53.22
N ASP A 559 30.82 28.39 -53.50
CA ASP A 559 31.38 28.47 -54.86
C ASP A 559 31.42 27.10 -55.54
N TYR A 560 31.71 26.03 -54.81
CA TYR A 560 31.78 24.65 -55.33
C TYR A 560 30.94 23.74 -54.45
N VAL A 561 30.09 22.92 -55.06
CA VAL A 561 29.21 21.98 -54.36
C VAL A 561 29.20 20.66 -55.12
N TRP A 562 29.41 19.54 -54.44
CA TRP A 562 29.46 18.23 -55.08
C TRP A 562 28.97 17.11 -54.17
N ILE A 563 28.59 16.01 -54.81
CA ILE A 563 28.38 14.72 -54.16
C ILE A 563 29.67 13.92 -54.28
N GLU A 564 30.23 13.51 -53.16
CA GLU A 564 31.29 12.52 -53.07
C GLU A 564 30.66 11.14 -52.83
N THR A 565 31.04 10.16 -53.65
CA THR A 565 30.67 8.76 -53.45
C THR A 565 31.88 8.01 -52.90
N VAL A 566 31.75 7.43 -51.71
CA VAL A 566 32.82 6.68 -51.01
C VAL A 566 32.46 5.20 -50.96
N TRP A 567 33.35 4.32 -51.38
CA TRP A 567 33.18 2.86 -51.30
C TRP A 567 34.51 2.15 -51.06
N SER A 568 34.44 0.86 -50.71
CA SER A 568 35.60 -0.03 -50.60
C SER A 568 35.49 -1.17 -51.61
N GLY A 569 36.55 -1.42 -52.40
CA GLY A 569 36.59 -2.44 -53.45
C GLY A 569 36.77 -1.83 -54.85
N SER A 570 36.94 -2.68 -55.87
CA SER A 570 37.11 -2.24 -57.26
C SER A 570 35.78 -2.36 -58.01
N ALA A 571 35.11 -1.23 -58.22
CA ALA A 571 33.85 -1.14 -58.94
C ALA A 571 33.74 0.18 -59.70
N GLN A 572 32.87 0.22 -60.71
CA GLN A 572 32.47 1.47 -61.36
C GLN A 572 31.56 2.27 -60.42
N SER A 573 31.72 3.59 -60.41
CA SER A 573 30.81 4.53 -59.74
C SER A 573 29.97 5.26 -60.78
N VAL A 574 28.66 5.34 -60.55
CA VAL A 574 27.68 5.78 -61.52
C VAL A 574 26.73 6.79 -60.87
N VAL A 575 26.48 7.91 -61.54
CA VAL A 575 25.48 8.90 -61.13
C VAL A 575 24.64 9.27 -62.34
N ALA A 576 23.34 9.01 -62.26
CA ALA A 576 22.40 9.36 -63.30
C ALA A 576 21.99 10.83 -63.21
N GLU A 577 21.77 11.38 -62.02
CA GLU A 577 21.30 12.75 -61.85
C GLU A 577 21.67 13.33 -60.47
N VAL A 578 21.89 14.64 -60.41
CA VAL A 578 22.13 15.42 -59.19
C VAL A 578 21.40 16.76 -59.26
N GLN A 579 20.56 17.00 -58.25
CA GLN A 579 19.83 18.25 -58.08
C GLN A 579 20.22 18.91 -56.76
N PHE A 580 20.64 20.17 -56.82
CA PHE A 580 20.91 20.99 -55.63
C PHE A 580 19.74 21.95 -55.37
N PHE A 581 19.45 22.25 -54.11
CA PHE A 581 18.32 23.09 -53.72
C PHE A 581 18.77 24.27 -52.86
N ASN A 582 18.28 25.46 -53.18
CA ASN A 582 18.37 26.65 -52.34
C ASN A 582 17.46 26.50 -51.11
N PRO A 583 17.82 27.07 -49.95
CA PRO A 583 16.95 27.10 -48.79
C PRO A 583 15.66 27.86 -49.05
N GLY A 584 14.58 27.42 -48.40
CA GLY A 584 13.34 28.16 -48.35
C GLY A 584 13.48 29.51 -47.64
N THR A 585 12.58 30.43 -47.95
CA THR A 585 12.49 31.75 -47.30
C THR A 585 11.72 31.61 -46.00
N ILE A 586 12.28 32.16 -44.92
CA ILE A 586 11.66 32.19 -43.59
C ILE A 586 10.77 33.43 -43.50
N ASN A 587 9.48 33.22 -43.24
CA ASN A 587 8.53 34.30 -43.04
C ASN A 587 8.51 34.68 -41.57
N GLY A 588 8.67 35.97 -41.25
CA GLY A 588 8.63 36.44 -39.87
C GLY A 588 7.31 36.07 -39.18
N MET A 589 7.41 35.30 -38.10
CA MET A 589 6.29 34.85 -37.27
C MET A 589 5.73 36.00 -36.42
N THR A 590 4.42 36.02 -36.27
CA THR A 590 3.73 36.76 -35.19
C THR A 590 2.90 35.77 -34.38
N LEU A 591 3.19 35.64 -33.10
CA LEU A 591 2.51 34.74 -32.16
C LEU A 591 1.84 35.58 -31.08
N GLU A 592 0.51 35.55 -31.01
CA GLU A 592 -0.26 36.36 -30.06
C GLU A 592 -0.90 35.50 -28.96
N THR A 593 -0.82 35.91 -27.71
CA THR A 593 -1.44 35.22 -26.59
C THR A 593 -2.94 35.50 -26.52
N ALA A 594 -3.72 34.59 -25.94
CA ALA A 594 -5.12 34.87 -25.64
C ALA A 594 -5.20 36.01 -24.62
N SER A 595 -6.20 36.86 -24.79
CA SER A 595 -6.51 37.95 -23.87
C SER A 595 -6.97 37.41 -22.52
N GLN A 596 -6.35 37.88 -21.43
CA GLN A 596 -6.79 37.59 -20.07
C GLN A 596 -7.53 38.80 -19.50
N THR A 597 -8.78 38.63 -19.08
CA THR A 597 -9.53 39.67 -18.37
C THR A 597 -8.92 39.87 -17.00
N THR A 598 -8.50 41.10 -16.70
CA THR A 598 -7.89 41.43 -15.41
C THR A 598 -8.96 41.63 -14.34
N ASP A 599 -8.70 41.16 -13.11
CA ASP A 599 -9.48 41.51 -11.93
C ASP A 599 -9.30 43.01 -11.60
N ALA A 600 -10.21 43.61 -10.84
CA ALA A 600 -10.28 45.04 -10.54
C ALA A 600 -9.03 45.61 -9.81
N ASN A 601 -8.10 44.74 -9.39
CA ASN A 601 -6.91 45.11 -8.63
C ASN A 601 -5.59 45.00 -9.42
N VAL A 602 -5.65 44.68 -10.71
CA VAL A 602 -4.45 44.55 -11.54
C VAL A 602 -3.94 45.92 -11.99
N SER A 603 -2.64 46.14 -11.84
CA SER A 603 -1.91 47.36 -12.19
C SER A 603 -0.72 47.13 -13.12
N ASN A 604 -0.21 45.90 -13.24
CA ASN A 604 0.97 45.61 -14.05
C ASN A 604 0.87 44.26 -14.76
N ALA A 605 1.62 44.07 -15.84
CA ALA A 605 1.70 42.80 -16.52
C ALA A 605 3.10 42.49 -17.05
N ARG A 606 3.41 41.19 -17.14
CA ARG A 606 4.73 40.68 -17.53
C ARG A 606 4.61 39.47 -18.45
N VAL A 607 5.59 39.34 -19.34
CA VAL A 607 5.78 38.19 -20.22
C VAL A 607 7.10 37.48 -19.89
N LEU A 608 7.05 36.15 -19.88
CA LEU A 608 8.12 35.19 -19.73
C LEU A 608 8.03 34.21 -20.92
N LEU A 609 9.14 34.04 -21.63
CA LEU A 609 9.22 33.35 -22.93
C LEU A 609 10.41 32.37 -22.91
N GLU A 610 10.16 31.11 -23.25
CA GLU A 610 11.19 30.08 -23.49
C GLU A 610 11.38 29.89 -25.00
N PHE A 611 12.62 30.04 -25.49
CA PHE A 611 12.95 29.90 -26.91
C PHE A 611 14.27 29.13 -27.13
N ASP A 612 14.45 28.63 -28.35
CA ASP A 612 15.70 28.00 -28.79
C ASP A 612 16.75 29.04 -29.17
N ASN A 613 17.92 28.97 -28.53
CA ASN A 613 19.03 29.89 -28.75
C ASN A 613 20.12 29.31 -29.67
N LEU A 614 19.94 28.12 -30.27
CA LEU A 614 20.93 27.54 -31.20
C LEU A 614 21.22 28.45 -32.40
N GLY A 615 20.21 29.18 -32.90
CA GLY A 615 20.36 30.17 -33.98
C GLY A 615 20.91 31.53 -33.54
N ALA A 616 21.27 31.68 -32.26
CA ALA A 616 21.73 32.93 -31.63
C ALA A 616 20.92 34.17 -32.09
N PRO A 617 19.59 34.19 -31.87
CA PRO A 617 18.79 35.37 -32.18
C PRO A 617 19.19 36.53 -31.26
N ALA A 618 19.37 37.72 -31.84
CA ALA A 618 19.54 38.96 -31.10
C ALA A 618 18.20 39.36 -30.48
N LEU A 619 18.14 39.40 -29.15
CA LEU A 619 16.95 39.87 -28.45
C LEU A 619 16.65 41.32 -28.83
N ASN A 620 15.37 41.64 -28.99
CA ASN A 620 14.86 42.94 -29.40
C ASN A 620 15.18 43.36 -30.85
N ALA A 621 15.78 42.47 -31.65
CA ALA A 621 15.99 42.67 -33.09
C ALA A 621 15.46 41.49 -33.91
N ASP A 622 15.88 40.27 -33.58
CA ASP A 622 15.45 39.02 -34.23
C ASP A 622 14.25 38.40 -33.52
N LEU A 623 14.11 38.65 -32.22
CA LEU A 623 13.01 38.19 -31.36
C LEU A 623 12.53 39.36 -30.50
N THR A 624 11.29 39.79 -30.69
CA THR A 624 10.70 40.95 -30.01
C THR A 624 9.39 40.58 -29.31
N ALA A 625 9.06 41.30 -28.24
CA ALA A 625 7.77 41.18 -27.57
C ALA A 625 7.05 42.55 -27.55
N GLU A 626 5.73 42.49 -27.71
CA GLU A 626 4.80 43.60 -27.50
C GLU A 626 3.74 43.15 -26.50
N VAL A 627 3.21 44.09 -25.74
CA VAL A 627 2.11 43.85 -24.81
C VAL A 627 0.97 44.81 -25.06
N THR A 628 -0.25 44.37 -24.81
CA THR A 628 -1.46 45.19 -24.85
C THR A 628 -2.16 45.09 -23.51
N CYS A 629 -2.64 46.23 -23.01
CA CYS A 629 -3.50 46.31 -21.83
C CYS A 629 -4.91 46.78 -22.22
N ASP A 630 -5.36 46.58 -23.46
CA ASP A 630 -6.69 47.00 -23.94
C ASP A 630 -7.34 45.97 -24.88
N GLY A 631 -6.97 44.69 -24.72
CA GLY A 631 -7.51 43.59 -25.50
C GLY A 631 -7.04 43.53 -26.95
N GLY A 632 -5.92 44.19 -27.28
CA GLY A 632 -5.27 44.09 -28.60
C GLY A 632 -5.44 45.29 -29.50
N THR A 633 -5.98 46.41 -29.01
CA THR A 633 -6.20 47.63 -29.81
C THR A 633 -4.91 48.46 -29.90
N ASN A 634 -4.17 48.59 -28.80
CA ASN A 634 -2.87 49.26 -28.74
C ASN A 634 -1.78 48.30 -28.23
N TRP A 635 -0.63 48.32 -28.91
CA TRP A 635 0.51 47.45 -28.62
C TRP A 635 1.73 48.29 -28.24
N ALA A 636 2.26 48.06 -27.05
CA ALA A 636 3.48 48.70 -26.55
C ALA A 636 4.66 47.74 -26.67
N THR A 637 5.81 48.23 -27.14
CA THR A 637 7.05 47.44 -27.17
C THR A 637 7.48 47.08 -25.74
N ALA A 638 7.78 45.80 -25.51
CA ALA A 638 8.22 45.27 -24.24
C ALA A 638 9.61 44.62 -24.41
N PRO A 639 10.70 45.32 -24.04
CA PRO A 639 12.05 44.80 -24.21
C PRO A 639 12.26 43.49 -23.44
N LEU A 640 12.85 42.51 -24.13
CA LEU A 640 13.21 41.21 -23.58
C LEU A 640 14.60 41.27 -22.92
N SER A 641 14.70 40.67 -21.74
CA SER A 641 15.92 40.51 -20.96
C SER A 641 16.07 39.05 -20.51
N VAL A 642 17.31 38.57 -20.37
CA VAL A 642 17.57 37.16 -20.04
C VAL A 642 17.32 36.89 -18.55
N VAL A 643 16.47 35.92 -18.24
CA VAL A 643 16.18 35.49 -16.86
C VAL A 643 17.13 34.38 -16.43
N THR A 644 17.35 33.40 -17.31
CA THR A 644 18.25 32.29 -17.04
C THR A 644 19.11 31.96 -18.26
N SER A 645 20.30 31.46 -17.99
CA SER A 645 21.27 30.98 -18.99
C SER A 645 21.46 29.46 -18.93
N TYR A 646 20.41 28.71 -18.55
CA TYR A 646 20.51 27.24 -18.43
C TYR A 646 20.86 26.56 -19.76
N SER A 647 21.87 25.69 -19.70
CA SER A 647 22.58 25.09 -20.84
C SER A 647 22.06 23.72 -21.30
N GLN A 648 20.89 23.27 -20.84
CA GLN A 648 20.32 22.01 -21.36
C GLN A 648 19.68 22.22 -22.73
N GLY A 649 20.41 21.86 -23.78
CA GLY A 649 19.89 21.78 -25.14
C GLY A 649 19.78 23.12 -25.88
N GLY A 650 20.51 24.15 -25.45
CA GLY A 650 20.60 25.42 -26.19
C GLY A 650 19.41 26.37 -26.04
N ARG A 651 18.54 26.20 -25.04
CA ARG A 651 17.36 27.06 -24.82
C ARG A 651 17.64 28.21 -23.85
N LYS A 652 16.84 29.27 -23.91
CA LYS A 652 16.89 30.40 -22.98
C LYS A 652 15.50 30.86 -22.56
N VAL A 653 15.41 31.40 -21.34
CA VAL A 653 14.21 32.07 -20.85
C VAL A 653 14.47 33.56 -20.75
N VAL A 654 13.57 34.35 -21.31
CA VAL A 654 13.61 35.82 -21.29
C VAL A 654 12.32 36.38 -20.71
N GLU A 655 12.40 37.54 -20.08
CA GLU A 655 11.27 38.27 -19.53
C GLU A 655 11.22 39.72 -20.00
N THR A 656 10.03 40.30 -19.92
CA THR A 656 9.83 41.75 -19.98
C THR A 656 9.91 42.36 -18.59
N ALA A 657 10.17 43.66 -18.50
CA ALA A 657 9.87 44.41 -17.29
C ALA A 657 8.36 44.42 -17.01
N ASP A 658 7.98 44.80 -15.78
CA ASP A 658 6.58 45.06 -15.46
C ASP A 658 6.09 46.24 -16.30
N GLN A 659 5.00 46.03 -17.03
CA GLN A 659 4.33 47.09 -17.76
C GLN A 659 3.03 47.49 -17.10
N ALA A 660 2.86 48.79 -16.88
CA ALA A 660 1.67 49.34 -16.28
C ALA A 660 0.45 49.05 -17.15
N CYS A 661 -0.60 48.51 -16.54
CA CYS A 661 -1.88 48.23 -17.17
C CYS A 661 -3.02 48.86 -16.36
N THR A 662 -4.08 49.27 -17.05
CA THR A 662 -5.30 49.76 -16.41
C THR A 662 -6.10 48.58 -15.85
N ALA A 663 -6.61 48.70 -14.62
CA ALA A 663 -7.46 47.67 -14.04
C ALA A 663 -8.75 47.45 -14.85
N GLY A 664 -9.16 46.19 -15.01
CA GLY A 664 -10.41 45.82 -15.69
C GLY A 664 -10.33 45.77 -17.23
N THR A 665 -9.15 45.97 -17.82
CA THR A 665 -8.94 45.77 -19.27
C THR A 665 -8.28 44.43 -19.56
N SER A 666 -8.46 43.93 -20.78
CA SER A 666 -7.89 42.64 -21.19
C SER A 666 -6.40 42.76 -21.55
N PHE A 667 -5.59 41.80 -21.10
CA PHE A 667 -4.14 41.77 -21.33
C PHE A 667 -3.72 40.66 -22.29
N ALA A 668 -2.86 40.96 -23.25
CA ALA A 668 -2.23 39.98 -24.15
C ALA A 668 -0.80 40.37 -24.53
N ALA A 669 -0.04 39.42 -25.04
CA ALA A 669 1.32 39.61 -25.54
C ALA A 669 1.44 39.13 -26.99
N ARG A 670 2.30 39.76 -27.76
CA ARG A 670 2.60 39.40 -29.14
C ARG A 670 4.11 39.24 -29.30
N ILE A 671 4.53 38.04 -29.66
CA ILE A 671 5.93 37.68 -29.89
C ILE A 671 6.18 37.65 -31.39
N LYS A 672 7.21 38.35 -31.87
CA LYS A 672 7.55 38.41 -33.29
C LYS A 672 8.96 37.93 -33.53
N THR A 673 9.16 37.28 -34.67
CA THR A 673 10.49 36.91 -35.17
C THR A 673 10.79 37.69 -36.46
N ALA A 674 12.02 38.13 -36.63
CA ALA A 674 12.44 38.94 -37.78
C ALA A 674 13.77 38.45 -38.40
N ASN A 675 14.23 39.16 -39.43
CA ASN A 675 15.52 38.98 -40.10
C ASN A 675 15.78 37.57 -40.66
N GLY A 676 14.70 36.84 -40.97
CA GLY A 676 14.78 35.51 -41.59
C GLY A 676 15.47 34.47 -40.71
N LYS A 677 15.42 34.60 -39.38
CA LYS A 677 15.93 33.58 -38.44
C LYS A 677 14.82 32.63 -38.01
N VAL A 678 15.14 31.33 -37.96
CA VAL A 678 14.28 30.33 -37.33
C VAL A 678 14.47 30.44 -35.83
N VAL A 679 13.46 30.89 -35.11
CA VAL A 679 13.46 30.99 -33.64
C VAL A 679 12.30 30.16 -33.09
N PRO A 680 12.53 28.87 -32.78
CA PRO A 680 11.55 28.04 -32.11
C PRO A 680 11.17 28.58 -30.72
N ILE A 681 9.87 28.66 -30.45
CA ILE A 681 9.30 29.09 -29.17
C ILE A 681 8.64 27.88 -28.50
N TYR A 682 9.08 27.59 -27.27
CA TYR A 682 8.61 26.44 -26.49
C TYR A 682 7.52 26.80 -25.48
N GLY A 683 7.46 28.07 -25.04
CA GLY A 683 6.50 28.49 -24.03
C GLY A 683 6.39 30.00 -23.90
N VAL A 684 5.16 30.49 -23.65
CA VAL A 684 4.86 31.89 -23.35
C VAL A 684 3.86 31.96 -22.20
N SER A 685 4.12 32.82 -21.23
CA SER A 685 3.22 33.18 -20.12
C SER A 685 3.51 34.62 -19.74
N VAL A 686 2.65 35.55 -19.38
CA VAL A 686 1.21 35.66 -19.46
C VAL A 686 0.67 35.95 -18.05
N THR A 687 1.18 36.98 -17.35
CA THR A 687 0.72 37.28 -15.97
C THR A 687 0.38 38.76 -15.80
N ALA A 688 -0.83 38.99 -15.26
CA ALA A 688 -1.32 40.27 -14.75
C ALA A 688 -1.24 40.28 -13.22
N ARG A 689 -0.77 41.40 -12.64
CA ARG A 689 -0.60 41.65 -11.21
C ARG A 689 -1.49 42.77 -10.75
#